data_AF-A0ABD1T6G4-F1
#
_entry.id   AF-A0ABD1T6G4-F1
#
_cell.length_a   1.000
_cell.length_b   1.000
_cell.length_c   1.000
_cell.angle_alpha   90.00
_cell.angle_beta   90.00
_cell.angle_gamma   90.00
#
_symmetry.space_group_name_H-M   'P 1'
#
loop_
_entity.id
_entity.type
_entity.pdbx_description
1 polymer ?
#
loop_
_entity_poly.entity_id
_entity_poly.type
_entity_poly.pdbx_seq_one_letter_code
_entity_poly.pdbx_strand_id
1 'polypeptide(L)'
;MVDHSVKFKEAAKDGNLIPLYRPIFSDHLTPVLAYRCLVKEDDRDAPSFLFESVEPGLNASNVGRYSVIGAQPTMEIVAKENMVTLLDHHEGQRTEMFAEDPMVIPRRIMEKWKPQRIDELPEAFCGGWVGYFSYDTVRYVEKKKLPFSNAPKDDRNLPDVHLGLYDDVIVFDHVEKKAYVIHWVRLDQFSTVEEAYNDGMNRLEALVSRVHDIVPPRLPAGSIKLSTSLFGSSLSKSTMTREEYQKAVRLAKEHILAGDIFQIVLSQRFERHTFADPFEVYRALRIVNPSPYMTYLQARGCILVASSPEILTRVKKRKITNRPLAGTVRRGKTPEEDYMLENQLLHDAKQCAEHIMLVDLGRNDVGKVSKPGSVEVEKLMNIERYSHVMHISSTVTGELLDHLTSWDALRAALPVGTVSGAPKVKAMELIDQLEVTRRGPYSGGFGGISFTGDMDIALALRTIVFPTAMRYDTMYSYKDKNTRQDWVAHLQAGAGIVADSDPADEQSECENKAAALAHYVDIWLQSNANCPLCRSAISGRNRYQLDRIVAPNSSPQDPLPFSIVGSEEDFVVIELNRQQEISGSSRNLVQSNRTHSSRKVSYLGGPFTLRLLSDVHELPSTTTHRLLLRPLQLHWLLLDLKLTANAIDMSFSSFFNTDYLNVFQTSSFSLSPEESVTSGSVTVIRRVL
;
A
#
# COMPACT_ATOMS: atom_id res chain seq x y z
N MET A 1 -8.64 -6.21 -37.81
CA MET A 1 -8.52 -6.74 -36.44
C MET A 1 -8.43 -8.25 -36.57
N VAL A 2 -7.42 -8.91 -35.97
CA VAL A 2 -7.47 -10.37 -35.85
C VAL A 2 -8.59 -10.68 -34.88
N ASP A 3 -9.53 -11.52 -35.29
CA ASP A 3 -10.74 -11.81 -34.52
C ASP A 3 -10.41 -12.37 -33.13
N HIS A 4 -10.94 -11.75 -32.08
CA HIS A 4 -10.78 -12.21 -30.70
C HIS A 4 -11.30 -13.65 -30.54
N SER A 5 -12.32 -14.05 -31.32
CA SER A 5 -12.82 -15.42 -31.36
C SER A 5 -11.77 -16.42 -31.84
N VAL A 6 -10.96 -16.05 -32.85
CA VAL A 6 -9.91 -16.92 -33.38
C VAL A 6 -8.78 -17.11 -32.36
N LYS A 7 -8.33 -16.02 -31.71
CA LYS A 7 -7.33 -16.11 -30.63
C LYS A 7 -7.83 -16.95 -29.45
N PHE A 8 -9.08 -16.75 -29.04
CA PHE A 8 -9.70 -17.53 -27.96
C PHE A 8 -9.82 -19.02 -28.33
N LYS A 9 -10.28 -19.35 -29.54
CA LYS A 9 -10.38 -20.73 -30.04
C LYS A 9 -9.03 -21.42 -30.18
N GLU A 10 -7.94 -20.68 -30.44
CA GLU A 10 -6.59 -21.24 -30.42
C GLU A 10 -6.12 -21.53 -28.99
N ALA A 11 -6.24 -20.54 -28.09
CA ALA A 11 -5.91 -20.69 -26.66
C ALA A 11 -6.69 -21.85 -25.98
N ALA A 12 -7.93 -22.10 -26.42
CA ALA A 12 -8.79 -23.19 -25.95
C ALA A 12 -8.30 -24.60 -26.32
N LYS A 13 -7.36 -24.75 -27.25
CA LYS A 13 -6.71 -26.04 -27.54
C LYS A 13 -5.68 -26.39 -26.47
N ASP A 14 -4.99 -25.37 -25.96
CA ASP A 14 -3.86 -25.52 -25.05
C ASP A 14 -4.21 -25.27 -23.58
N GLY A 15 -5.42 -24.80 -23.24
CA GLY A 15 -5.87 -24.62 -21.87
C GLY A 15 -7.37 -24.47 -21.70
N ASN A 16 -7.84 -24.56 -20.45
CA ASN A 16 -9.25 -24.49 -20.07
C ASN A 16 -9.63 -23.22 -19.27
N LEU A 17 -8.70 -22.30 -19.10
CA LEU A 17 -8.91 -21.03 -18.40
C LEU A 17 -8.26 -19.90 -19.20
N ILE A 18 -9.07 -19.02 -19.80
CA ILE A 18 -8.62 -18.09 -20.85
C ILE A 18 -9.08 -16.66 -20.50
N PRO A 19 -8.18 -15.67 -20.49
CA PRO A 19 -8.58 -14.28 -20.27
C PRO A 19 -9.12 -13.65 -21.56
N LEU A 20 -10.30 -13.05 -21.46
CA LEU A 20 -10.78 -12.02 -22.36
C LEU A 20 -10.49 -10.65 -21.73
N TYR A 21 -10.16 -9.64 -22.54
CA TYR A 21 -9.82 -8.33 -22.02
C TYR A 21 -10.18 -7.19 -22.97
N ARG A 22 -10.31 -5.99 -22.39
CA ARG A 22 -10.47 -4.74 -23.13
C ARG A 22 -9.60 -3.64 -22.54
N PRO A 23 -8.67 -3.06 -23.31
CA PRO A 23 -8.05 -1.80 -22.93
C PRO A 23 -9.03 -0.64 -23.13
N ILE A 24 -9.17 0.21 -22.12
CA ILE A 24 -9.94 1.46 -22.12
C ILE A 24 -9.06 2.63 -21.69
N PHE A 25 -9.45 3.86 -22.00
CA PHE A 25 -8.73 5.06 -21.55
C PHE A 25 -8.88 5.28 -20.05
N SER A 26 -7.79 5.59 -19.33
CA SER A 26 -7.84 5.91 -17.90
C SER A 26 -8.08 7.40 -17.60
N ASP A 27 -8.18 8.25 -18.62
CA ASP A 27 -8.08 9.72 -18.47
C ASP A 27 -9.22 10.32 -17.61
N HIS A 28 -10.41 9.74 -17.70
CA HIS A 28 -11.58 10.12 -16.89
C HIS A 28 -11.89 9.10 -15.77
N LEU A 29 -11.14 7.99 -15.69
CA LEU A 29 -11.39 6.89 -14.77
C LEU A 29 -10.16 6.67 -13.88
N THR A 30 -10.25 7.10 -12.62
CA THR A 30 -9.21 6.81 -11.62
C THR A 30 -9.47 5.46 -10.93
N PRO A 31 -8.46 4.80 -10.34
CA PRO A 31 -8.68 3.56 -9.58
C PRO A 31 -9.71 3.73 -8.45
N VAL A 32 -9.67 4.86 -7.74
CA VAL A 32 -10.63 5.21 -6.67
C VAL A 32 -12.06 5.32 -7.22
N LEU A 33 -12.23 5.87 -8.42
CA LEU A 33 -13.54 5.99 -9.06
C LEU A 33 -14.03 4.63 -9.58
N ALA A 34 -13.19 3.88 -10.27
CA ALA A 34 -13.52 2.54 -10.77
C ALA A 34 -13.94 1.59 -9.64
N TYR A 35 -13.23 1.61 -8.50
CA TYR A 35 -13.63 0.87 -7.30
C TYR A 35 -15.06 1.19 -6.88
N ARG A 36 -15.43 2.47 -6.88
CA ARG A 36 -16.77 2.94 -6.47
C ARG A 36 -17.86 2.76 -7.52
N CYS A 37 -17.50 2.61 -8.80
CA CYS A 37 -18.43 2.11 -9.81
C CYS A 37 -18.73 0.61 -9.64
N LEU A 38 -17.77 -0.17 -9.13
CA LEU A 38 -17.97 -1.59 -8.85
C LEU A 38 -18.65 -1.85 -7.49
N VAL A 39 -18.27 -1.12 -6.44
CA VAL A 39 -18.73 -1.33 -5.04
C VAL A 39 -19.41 -0.09 -4.48
N LYS A 40 -20.71 -0.22 -4.20
CA LYS A 40 -21.54 0.86 -3.64
C LYS A 40 -21.12 1.25 -2.22
N GLU A 41 -21.55 2.41 -1.75
CA GLU A 41 -21.19 2.93 -0.42
C GLU A 41 -21.82 2.13 0.73
N ASP A 42 -22.96 1.49 0.50
CA ASP A 42 -23.69 0.65 1.48
C ASP A 42 -23.24 -0.82 1.48
N ASP A 43 -22.54 -1.28 0.44
CA ASP A 43 -22.19 -2.69 0.25
C ASP A 43 -20.91 -3.09 1.02
N ARG A 44 -21.01 -3.10 2.36
CA ARG A 44 -19.85 -3.21 3.27
C ARG A 44 -19.31 -4.62 3.47
N ASP A 45 -20.14 -5.63 3.28
CA ASP A 45 -19.77 -7.04 3.37
C ASP A 45 -19.52 -7.70 2.00
N ALA A 46 -19.65 -6.96 0.89
CA ALA A 46 -19.24 -7.44 -0.44
C ALA A 46 -17.71 -7.55 -0.53
N PRO A 47 -17.15 -8.76 -0.72
CA PRO A 47 -15.71 -8.93 -0.79
C PRO A 47 -15.14 -8.25 -2.03
N SER A 48 -14.15 -7.39 -1.83
CA SER A 48 -13.65 -6.50 -2.87
C SER A 48 -12.32 -5.88 -2.47
N PHE A 49 -11.51 -5.48 -3.45
CA PHE A 49 -10.19 -4.91 -3.19
C PHE A 49 -9.82 -3.79 -4.17
N LEU A 50 -9.04 -2.85 -3.67
CA LEU A 50 -8.25 -1.88 -4.43
C LEU A 50 -6.82 -1.98 -3.92
N PHE A 51 -5.93 -2.44 -4.79
CA PHE A 51 -4.50 -2.49 -4.57
C PHE A 51 -3.81 -1.38 -5.36
N GLU A 52 -2.97 -0.61 -4.69
CA GLU A 52 -2.14 0.43 -5.28
C GLU A 52 -0.72 0.33 -4.71
N SER A 53 0.26 0.79 -5.47
CA SER A 53 1.68 0.68 -5.10
C SER A 53 2.40 2.00 -5.27
N VAL A 54 3.49 2.18 -4.51
CA VAL A 54 4.45 3.27 -4.65
C VAL A 54 5.86 2.71 -4.62
N GLU A 55 6.62 2.99 -5.66
CA GLU A 55 8.00 2.52 -5.82
C GLU A 55 8.97 3.50 -5.12
N PRO A 56 9.92 3.01 -4.30
CA PRO A 56 10.94 3.84 -3.71
C PRO A 56 11.87 4.40 -4.80
N GLY A 57 12.05 5.72 -4.83
CA GLY A 57 12.89 6.41 -5.80
C GLY A 57 14.10 7.08 -5.15
N LEU A 58 15.09 7.44 -5.96
CA LEU A 58 16.35 8.06 -5.50
C LEU A 58 16.11 9.37 -4.74
N ASN A 59 15.22 10.23 -5.26
CA ASN A 59 14.93 11.55 -4.68
C ASN A 59 13.53 11.62 -4.05
N ALA A 60 12.52 11.03 -4.70
CA ALA A 60 11.13 11.00 -4.26
C ALA A 60 10.47 9.66 -4.64
N SER A 61 9.48 9.24 -3.85
CA SER A 61 8.66 8.05 -4.10
C SER A 61 7.77 8.26 -5.34
N ASN A 62 7.74 7.30 -6.26
CA ASN A 62 6.91 7.35 -7.45
C ASN A 62 5.64 6.51 -7.29
N VAL A 63 4.52 6.90 -7.88
CA VAL A 63 3.37 6.00 -8.01
C VAL A 63 3.81 4.79 -8.83
N GLY A 64 3.63 3.58 -8.29
CA GLY A 64 4.00 2.35 -8.97
C GLY A 64 3.18 2.15 -10.24
N ARG A 65 3.72 1.41 -11.21
CA ARG A 65 3.12 1.35 -12.56
C ARG A 65 1.65 0.89 -12.57
N TYR A 66 1.26 0.02 -11.64
CA TYR A 66 -0.05 -0.63 -11.65
C TYR A 66 -0.90 -0.36 -10.40
N SER A 67 -2.21 -0.18 -10.62
CA SER A 67 -3.27 -0.36 -9.61
C SER A 67 -4.21 -1.46 -10.07
N VAL A 68 -4.70 -2.29 -9.15
CA VAL A 68 -5.56 -3.45 -9.47
C VAL A 68 -6.81 -3.42 -8.62
N ILE A 69 -7.95 -3.75 -9.24
CA ILE A 69 -9.27 -3.73 -8.61
C ILE A 69 -9.99 -5.04 -8.92
N GLY A 70 -10.69 -5.58 -7.93
CA GLY A 70 -11.68 -6.64 -8.10
C GLY A 70 -12.81 -6.50 -7.08
N ALA A 71 -14.00 -6.95 -7.46
CA ALA A 71 -15.19 -6.92 -6.61
C ALA A 71 -16.07 -8.13 -6.95
N GLN A 72 -16.88 -8.58 -5.98
CA GLN A 72 -17.86 -9.66 -6.17
C GLN A 72 -17.20 -10.96 -6.70
N PRO A 73 -16.36 -11.61 -5.88
CA PRO A 73 -15.67 -12.82 -6.30
C PRO A 73 -16.67 -13.93 -6.69
N THR A 74 -16.30 -14.78 -7.64
CA THR A 74 -17.15 -15.91 -8.05
C THR A 74 -17.18 -17.03 -7.02
N MET A 75 -16.18 -17.10 -6.14
CA MET A 75 -16.09 -18.04 -5.04
C MET A 75 -15.36 -17.42 -3.84
N GLU A 76 -15.68 -17.80 -2.62
CA GLU A 76 -14.93 -17.44 -1.41
C GLU A 76 -14.55 -18.65 -0.57
N ILE A 77 -13.39 -18.56 0.08
CA ILE A 77 -12.93 -19.48 1.11
C ILE A 77 -12.77 -18.67 2.41
N VAL A 78 -13.52 -19.06 3.44
CA VAL A 78 -13.49 -18.46 4.77
C VAL A 78 -13.08 -19.54 5.76
N ALA A 79 -11.88 -19.46 6.32
CA ALA A 79 -11.41 -20.39 7.35
C ALA A 79 -11.49 -19.73 8.72
N LYS A 80 -12.08 -20.44 9.69
CA LYS A 80 -11.99 -20.11 11.11
C LYS A 80 -11.64 -21.37 11.88
N GLU A 81 -10.45 -21.37 12.45
CA GLU A 81 -9.76 -22.56 12.94
C GLU A 81 -9.90 -23.68 11.89
N ASN A 82 -10.17 -24.92 12.28
CA ASN A 82 -10.30 -26.00 11.31
C ASN A 82 -11.64 -26.07 10.56
N MET A 83 -12.56 -25.10 10.75
CA MET A 83 -13.80 -25.02 9.99
C MET A 83 -13.63 -24.08 8.78
N VAL A 84 -13.89 -24.59 7.59
CA VAL A 84 -13.85 -23.82 6.35
C VAL A 84 -15.24 -23.74 5.73
N THR A 85 -15.71 -22.52 5.49
CA THR A 85 -16.87 -22.25 4.64
C THR A 85 -16.39 -21.93 3.22
N LEU A 86 -16.82 -22.74 2.26
CA LEU A 86 -16.75 -22.44 0.83
C LEU A 86 -18.08 -21.81 0.40
N LEU A 87 -18.03 -20.67 -0.27
CA LEU A 87 -19.18 -19.99 -0.86
C LEU A 87 -18.97 -19.93 -2.37
N ASP A 88 -19.71 -20.69 -3.14
CA ASP A 88 -19.73 -20.56 -4.60
C ASP A 88 -20.90 -19.63 -4.99
N HIS A 89 -20.57 -18.42 -5.45
CA HIS A 89 -21.57 -17.43 -5.85
C HIS A 89 -22.08 -17.64 -7.27
N HIS A 90 -21.40 -18.48 -8.07
CA HIS A 90 -21.84 -18.88 -9.40
C HIS A 90 -22.93 -19.96 -9.32
N GLU A 91 -22.75 -20.96 -8.47
CA GLU A 91 -23.73 -22.02 -8.21
C GLU A 91 -24.75 -21.66 -7.11
N GLY A 92 -24.49 -20.59 -6.34
CA GLY A 92 -25.30 -20.21 -5.18
C GLY A 92 -25.17 -21.19 -4.00
N GLN A 93 -24.07 -21.94 -3.93
CA GLN A 93 -23.86 -23.00 -2.95
C GLN A 93 -23.03 -22.53 -1.75
N ARG A 94 -23.43 -22.94 -0.55
CA ARG A 94 -22.63 -22.83 0.68
C ARG A 94 -22.29 -24.22 1.20
N THR A 95 -21.00 -24.51 1.36
CA THR A 95 -20.50 -25.79 1.87
C THR A 95 -19.58 -25.53 3.06
N GLU A 96 -19.83 -26.20 4.18
CA GLU A 96 -18.94 -26.21 5.35
C GLU A 96 -18.15 -27.52 5.39
N MET A 97 -16.86 -27.46 5.68
CA MET A 97 -15.98 -28.63 5.77
C MET A 97 -14.88 -28.45 6.81
N PHE A 98 -14.44 -29.55 7.41
CA PHE A 98 -13.24 -29.56 8.23
C PHE A 98 -11.99 -29.61 7.36
N ALA A 99 -11.01 -28.74 7.62
CA ALA A 99 -9.69 -28.79 6.98
C ALA A 99 -8.58 -28.53 8.00
N GLU A 100 -7.54 -29.37 8.00
CA GLU A 100 -6.36 -29.11 8.84
C GLU A 100 -5.47 -27.97 8.31
N ASP A 101 -5.55 -27.69 7.01
CA ASP A 101 -4.90 -26.56 6.34
C ASP A 101 -5.84 -26.02 5.25
N PRO A 102 -6.44 -24.83 5.42
CA PRO A 102 -7.35 -24.25 4.44
C PRO A 102 -6.67 -23.87 3.12
N MET A 103 -5.34 -23.62 3.12
CA MET A 103 -4.58 -23.25 1.92
C MET A 103 -4.41 -24.42 0.93
N VAL A 104 -4.81 -25.64 1.29
CA VAL A 104 -4.88 -26.78 0.36
C VAL A 104 -6.10 -26.67 -0.56
N ILE A 105 -7.18 -26.02 -0.12
CA ILE A 105 -8.44 -25.92 -0.88
C ILE A 105 -8.28 -25.05 -2.16
N PRO A 106 -7.80 -23.79 -2.11
CA PRO A 106 -7.63 -22.99 -3.32
C PRO A 106 -6.58 -23.60 -4.26
N ARG A 107 -5.53 -24.22 -3.70
CA ARG A 107 -4.54 -24.99 -4.47
C ARG A 107 -5.20 -26.12 -5.28
N ARG A 108 -5.99 -26.99 -4.65
CA ARG A 108 -6.69 -28.11 -5.34
C ARG A 108 -7.72 -27.64 -6.36
N ILE A 109 -8.29 -26.46 -6.17
CA ILE A 109 -9.18 -25.85 -7.16
C ILE A 109 -8.35 -25.38 -8.38
N MET A 110 -7.24 -24.67 -8.16
CA MET A 110 -6.34 -24.23 -9.23
C MET A 110 -5.68 -25.39 -9.99
N GLU A 111 -5.41 -26.53 -9.36
CA GLU A 111 -4.83 -27.73 -9.99
C GLU A 111 -5.72 -28.30 -11.13
N LYS A 112 -7.00 -27.91 -11.22
CA LYS A 112 -7.91 -28.25 -12.33
C LYS A 112 -7.75 -27.35 -13.56
N TRP A 113 -7.06 -26.22 -13.42
CA TRP A 113 -6.98 -25.19 -14.45
C TRP A 113 -5.58 -25.08 -15.06
N LYS A 114 -5.54 -24.98 -16.39
CA LYS A 114 -4.36 -24.72 -17.21
C LYS A 114 -4.53 -23.33 -17.85
N PRO A 115 -4.25 -22.25 -17.10
CA PRO A 115 -4.48 -20.88 -17.56
C PRO A 115 -3.57 -20.52 -18.72
N GLN A 116 -4.15 -19.88 -19.73
CA GLN A 116 -3.41 -19.36 -20.88
C GLN A 116 -2.82 -17.98 -20.57
N ARG A 117 -1.54 -17.81 -20.88
CA ARG A 117 -0.85 -16.51 -20.81
C ARG A 117 -1.01 -15.81 -22.15
N ILE A 118 -1.34 -14.53 -22.12
CA ILE A 118 -1.54 -13.67 -23.29
C ILE A 118 -0.57 -12.50 -23.16
N ASP A 119 0.31 -12.32 -24.15
CA ASP A 119 1.40 -11.33 -24.11
C ASP A 119 0.90 -9.88 -24.11
N GLU A 120 -0.33 -9.64 -24.57
CA GLU A 120 -0.98 -8.33 -24.56
C GLU A 120 -1.52 -7.90 -23.18
N LEU A 121 -1.46 -8.75 -22.16
CA LEU A 121 -1.82 -8.39 -20.78
C LEU A 121 -0.60 -7.80 -20.03
N PRO A 122 -0.82 -6.84 -19.11
CA PRO A 122 0.27 -6.27 -18.32
C PRO A 122 0.94 -7.32 -17.41
N GLU A 123 2.23 -7.12 -17.07
CA GLU A 123 2.95 -7.96 -16.08
C GLU A 123 2.53 -7.69 -14.61
N ALA A 124 1.22 -7.64 -14.37
CA ALA A 124 0.56 -7.39 -13.10
C ALA A 124 -0.38 -8.55 -12.72
N PHE A 125 -0.96 -8.51 -11.52
CA PHE A 125 -2.04 -9.43 -11.16
C PHE A 125 -3.26 -9.17 -12.08
N CYS A 126 -3.62 -10.18 -12.87
CA CYS A 126 -4.70 -10.09 -13.86
C CYS A 126 -5.92 -10.95 -13.51
N GLY A 127 -5.98 -11.57 -12.33
CA GLY A 127 -7.05 -12.48 -11.90
C GLY A 127 -6.52 -13.66 -11.08
N GLY A 128 -7.34 -14.19 -10.16
CA GLY A 128 -6.99 -15.28 -9.26
C GLY A 128 -7.53 -15.09 -7.84
N TRP A 129 -6.89 -15.70 -6.85
CA TRP A 129 -7.28 -15.56 -5.44
C TRP A 129 -6.73 -14.27 -4.83
N VAL A 130 -7.57 -13.53 -4.11
CA VAL A 130 -7.19 -12.30 -3.40
C VAL A 130 -7.83 -12.28 -2.02
N GLY A 131 -7.09 -11.81 -1.01
CA GLY A 131 -7.64 -11.64 0.34
C GLY A 131 -6.56 -11.46 1.40
N TYR A 132 -6.78 -12.04 2.58
CA TYR A 132 -5.83 -11.99 3.68
C TYR A 132 -5.67 -13.34 4.41
N PHE A 133 -4.49 -13.48 4.99
CA PHE A 133 -4.08 -14.56 5.88
C PHE A 133 -3.75 -13.89 7.23
N SER A 134 -4.45 -14.25 8.30
CA SER A 134 -4.17 -13.74 9.64
C SER A 134 -2.79 -14.21 10.11
N TYR A 135 -2.22 -13.57 11.14
CA TYR A 135 -1.06 -14.10 11.86
C TYR A 135 -1.32 -15.54 12.35
N ASP A 136 -2.52 -15.80 12.85
CA ASP A 136 -2.97 -17.11 13.31
C ASP A 136 -3.06 -18.18 12.20
N THR A 137 -2.89 -17.83 10.92
CA THR A 137 -2.67 -18.79 9.81
C THR A 137 -1.45 -19.68 10.06
N VAL A 138 -0.43 -19.20 10.80
CA VAL A 138 0.73 -20.01 11.17
C VAL A 138 0.36 -21.27 11.96
N ARG A 139 -0.78 -21.28 12.66
CA ARG A 139 -1.27 -22.42 13.45
C ARG A 139 -1.64 -23.62 12.59
N TYR A 140 -1.97 -23.42 11.31
CA TYR A 140 -2.15 -24.49 10.33
C TYR A 140 -0.82 -25.12 9.87
N VAL A 141 0.30 -24.42 10.06
CA VAL A 141 1.65 -24.91 9.70
C VAL A 141 2.32 -25.51 10.93
N GLU A 142 2.47 -24.72 11.99
CA GLU A 142 3.14 -25.08 13.25
C GLU A 142 2.20 -25.77 14.25
N LYS A 143 1.29 -26.64 13.76
CA LYS A 143 0.19 -27.27 14.52
C LYS A 143 0.57 -27.85 15.89
N LYS A 144 1.78 -28.43 15.99
CA LYS A 144 2.30 -29.06 17.21
C LYS A 144 2.83 -28.08 18.26
N LYS A 145 3.18 -26.86 17.83
CA LYS A 145 3.82 -25.83 18.66
C LYS A 145 2.88 -24.68 18.98
N LEU A 146 1.99 -24.34 18.05
CA LEU A 146 1.01 -23.26 18.17
C LEU A 146 -0.43 -23.78 17.91
N PRO A 147 -0.92 -24.81 18.62
CA PRO A 147 -2.30 -25.28 18.43
C PRO A 147 -3.32 -24.18 18.81
N PHE A 148 -4.47 -24.15 18.13
CA PHE A 148 -5.54 -23.18 18.41
C PHE A 148 -6.02 -23.20 19.87
N SER A 149 -5.93 -24.34 20.55
CA SER A 149 -6.27 -24.50 21.97
C SER A 149 -5.40 -23.67 22.93
N ASN A 150 -4.19 -23.31 22.51
CA ASN A 150 -3.22 -22.58 23.32
C ASN A 150 -3.08 -21.11 22.86
N ALA A 151 -3.82 -20.71 21.83
CA ALA A 151 -3.81 -19.35 21.33
C ALA A 151 -4.36 -18.38 22.40
N PRO A 152 -3.90 -17.11 22.41
CA PRO A 152 -4.54 -16.04 23.17
C PRO A 152 -6.03 -15.93 22.85
N LYS A 153 -6.77 -15.20 23.70
CA LYS A 153 -8.21 -15.00 23.53
C LYS A 153 -8.51 -14.38 22.16
N ASP A 154 -9.39 -15.01 21.39
CA ASP A 154 -10.00 -14.34 20.24
C ASP A 154 -11.16 -13.48 20.74
N ASP A 155 -11.01 -12.17 20.61
CA ASP A 155 -11.99 -11.17 21.04
C ASP A 155 -12.66 -10.43 19.88
N ARG A 156 -12.27 -10.74 18.63
CA ARG A 156 -12.82 -10.12 17.41
C ARG A 156 -13.51 -11.13 16.50
N ASN A 157 -13.29 -12.43 16.68
CA ASN A 157 -13.88 -13.52 15.91
C ASN A 157 -13.76 -13.34 14.38
N LEU A 158 -12.63 -12.77 13.94
CA LEU A 158 -12.33 -12.58 12.51
C LEU A 158 -11.86 -13.91 11.89
N PRO A 159 -12.13 -14.17 10.60
CA PRO A 159 -11.53 -15.30 9.89
C PRO A 159 -10.01 -15.34 10.05
N ASP A 160 -9.46 -16.55 10.09
CA ASP A 160 -8.01 -16.75 10.07
C ASP A 160 -7.49 -16.71 8.63
N VAL A 161 -8.31 -17.14 7.66
CA VAL A 161 -8.06 -16.89 6.22
C VAL A 161 -9.37 -16.45 5.57
N HIS A 162 -9.31 -15.39 4.76
CA HIS A 162 -10.38 -15.01 3.84
C HIS A 162 -9.78 -14.81 2.45
N LEU A 163 -10.33 -15.50 1.45
CA LEU A 163 -9.93 -15.39 0.05
C LEU A 163 -11.15 -15.35 -0.84
N GLY A 164 -11.21 -14.39 -1.76
CA GLY A 164 -12.13 -14.37 -2.90
C GLY A 164 -11.42 -14.79 -4.18
N LEU A 165 -12.11 -15.52 -5.06
CA LEU A 165 -11.69 -15.82 -6.42
C LEU A 165 -12.22 -14.75 -7.37
N TYR A 166 -11.32 -14.02 -8.02
CA TYR A 166 -11.67 -12.93 -8.93
C TYR A 166 -11.34 -13.32 -10.36
N ASP A 167 -12.37 -13.81 -11.06
CA ASP A 167 -12.38 -13.98 -12.51
C ASP A 167 -12.45 -12.62 -13.22
N ASP A 168 -13.04 -11.61 -12.57
CA ASP A 168 -13.19 -10.21 -13.04
C ASP A 168 -12.22 -9.26 -12.32
N VAL A 169 -11.38 -8.54 -13.07
CA VAL A 169 -10.52 -7.47 -12.53
C VAL A 169 -10.38 -6.28 -13.48
N ILE A 170 -9.97 -5.13 -12.92
CA ILE A 170 -9.53 -3.96 -13.68
C ILE A 170 -8.10 -3.60 -13.27
N VAL A 171 -7.17 -3.58 -14.24
CA VAL A 171 -5.75 -3.26 -14.04
C VAL A 171 -5.44 -1.92 -14.71
N PHE A 172 -5.11 -0.89 -13.94
CA PHE A 172 -4.65 0.39 -14.44
C PHE A 172 -3.16 0.36 -14.72
N ASP A 173 -2.74 0.76 -15.91
CA ASP A 173 -1.34 1.06 -16.24
C ASP A 173 -1.14 2.59 -16.28
N HIS A 174 -0.52 3.12 -15.22
CA HIS A 174 -0.31 4.55 -15.06
C HIS A 174 0.76 5.11 -15.99
N VAL A 175 1.58 4.27 -16.62
CA VAL A 175 2.58 4.67 -17.62
C VAL A 175 1.92 4.77 -18.99
N GLU A 176 1.17 3.74 -19.39
CA GLU A 176 0.50 3.69 -20.70
C GLU A 176 -0.84 4.45 -20.79
N LYS A 177 -1.37 4.94 -19.66
CA LYS A 177 -2.66 5.67 -19.57
C LYS A 177 -3.87 4.85 -20.02
N LYS A 178 -3.84 3.56 -19.68
CA LYS A 178 -4.89 2.58 -20.01
C LYS A 178 -5.38 1.88 -18.75
N ALA A 179 -6.62 1.42 -18.76
CA ALA A 179 -7.07 0.37 -17.87
C ALA A 179 -7.41 -0.87 -18.69
N TYR A 180 -6.96 -2.04 -18.26
CA TYR A 180 -7.34 -3.33 -18.82
C TYR A 180 -8.50 -3.85 -17.98
N VAL A 181 -9.69 -3.91 -18.56
CA VAL A 181 -10.82 -4.65 -18.01
C VAL A 181 -10.65 -6.10 -18.43
N ILE A 182 -10.61 -7.05 -17.49
CA ILE A 182 -10.26 -8.45 -17.74
C ILE A 182 -11.33 -9.35 -17.13
N HIS A 183 -11.75 -10.36 -17.90
CA HIS A 183 -12.66 -11.43 -17.48
C HIS A 183 -12.04 -12.79 -17.85
N TRP A 184 -11.91 -13.70 -16.88
CA TRP A 184 -11.42 -15.06 -17.12
C TRP A 184 -12.55 -16.05 -17.37
N VAL A 185 -12.50 -16.71 -18.53
CA VAL A 185 -13.47 -17.72 -18.95
C VAL A 185 -12.99 -19.11 -18.58
N ARG A 186 -13.80 -19.84 -17.81
CA ARG A 186 -13.62 -21.25 -17.45
C ARG A 186 -14.33 -22.15 -18.45
N LEU A 187 -13.58 -22.87 -19.29
CA LEU A 187 -14.16 -23.71 -20.35
C LEU A 187 -14.91 -24.94 -19.81
N ASP A 188 -14.57 -25.40 -18.60
CA ASP A 188 -15.21 -26.53 -17.91
C ASP A 188 -16.67 -26.25 -17.50
N GLN A 189 -17.15 -25.01 -17.66
CA GLN A 189 -18.53 -24.61 -17.40
C GLN A 189 -19.46 -24.65 -18.63
N PHE A 190 -18.93 -24.95 -19.83
CA PHE A 190 -19.66 -24.86 -21.10
C PHE A 190 -19.58 -26.16 -21.92
N SER A 191 -20.57 -26.39 -22.79
CA SER A 191 -20.57 -27.56 -23.68
C SER A 191 -19.69 -27.33 -24.92
N THR A 192 -19.53 -26.08 -25.35
CA THR A 192 -18.72 -25.71 -26.50
C THR A 192 -17.86 -24.46 -26.25
N VAL A 193 -16.73 -24.35 -26.98
CA VAL A 193 -15.85 -23.17 -26.95
C VAL A 193 -16.56 -21.91 -27.51
N GLU A 194 -17.53 -22.09 -28.42
CA GLU A 194 -18.35 -21.00 -28.98
C GLU A 194 -19.24 -20.37 -27.90
N GLU A 195 -19.94 -21.20 -27.10
CA GLU A 195 -20.75 -20.74 -25.96
C GLU A 195 -19.90 -20.04 -24.91
N ALA A 196 -18.75 -20.64 -24.54
CA ALA A 196 -17.82 -20.06 -23.57
C ALA A 196 -17.31 -18.68 -24.01
N TYR A 197 -16.94 -18.53 -25.29
CA TYR A 197 -16.54 -17.24 -25.85
C TYR A 197 -17.66 -16.20 -25.79
N ASN A 198 -18.87 -16.58 -26.18
CA ASN A 198 -20.01 -15.67 -26.22
C ASN A 198 -20.46 -15.22 -24.81
N ASP A 199 -20.52 -16.13 -23.83
CA ASP A 199 -20.82 -15.77 -22.43
C ASP A 199 -19.71 -14.89 -21.83
N GLY A 200 -18.44 -15.28 -22.04
CA GLY A 200 -17.29 -14.51 -21.57
C GLY A 200 -17.21 -13.09 -22.15
N MET A 201 -17.54 -12.92 -23.43
CA MET A 201 -17.67 -11.61 -24.05
C MET A 201 -18.82 -10.81 -23.45
N ASN A 202 -20.00 -11.42 -23.24
CA ASN A 202 -21.13 -10.74 -22.59
C ASN A 202 -20.79 -10.27 -21.16
N ARG A 203 -20.06 -11.08 -20.39
CA ARG A 203 -19.56 -10.70 -19.04
C ARG A 203 -18.54 -9.56 -19.10
N LEU A 204 -17.61 -9.61 -20.06
CA LEU A 204 -16.66 -8.52 -20.29
C LEU A 204 -17.37 -7.21 -20.67
N GLU A 205 -18.37 -7.24 -21.56
CA GLU A 205 -19.21 -6.07 -21.88
C GLU A 205 -19.92 -5.53 -20.64
N ALA A 206 -20.52 -6.40 -19.83
CA ALA A 206 -21.18 -6.02 -18.58
C ALA A 206 -20.19 -5.35 -17.60
N LEU A 207 -18.97 -5.87 -17.47
CA LEU A 207 -17.93 -5.25 -16.62
C LEU A 207 -17.45 -3.90 -17.16
N VAL A 208 -17.30 -3.75 -18.49
CA VAL A 208 -16.94 -2.47 -19.14
C VAL A 208 -18.03 -1.42 -18.94
N SER A 209 -19.29 -1.76 -19.17
CA SER A 209 -20.42 -0.82 -19.00
C SER A 209 -20.55 -0.31 -17.56
N ARG A 210 -20.21 -1.13 -16.55
CA ARG A 210 -20.16 -0.67 -15.14
C ARG A 210 -19.19 0.48 -14.90
N VAL A 211 -18.13 0.63 -15.69
CA VAL A 211 -17.14 1.71 -15.51
C VAL A 211 -17.23 2.83 -16.56
N HIS A 212 -17.90 2.59 -17.69
CA HIS A 212 -18.14 3.61 -18.73
C HIS A 212 -19.49 4.31 -18.61
N ASP A 213 -20.59 3.57 -18.39
CA ASP A 213 -21.95 4.05 -18.68
C ASP A 213 -22.73 4.49 -17.42
N ILE A 214 -22.02 4.72 -16.31
CA ILE A 214 -22.59 5.11 -15.01
C ILE A 214 -22.35 6.60 -14.73
N VAL A 215 -23.38 7.31 -14.25
CA VAL A 215 -23.23 8.64 -13.65
C VAL A 215 -22.26 8.52 -12.46
N PRO A 216 -21.05 9.12 -12.52
CA PRO A 216 -19.98 8.83 -11.56
C PRO A 216 -20.47 8.98 -10.10
N PRO A 217 -20.23 7.98 -9.23
CA PRO A 217 -20.64 8.06 -7.83
C PRO A 217 -20.05 9.31 -7.19
N ARG A 218 -20.88 10.08 -6.47
CA ARG A 218 -20.46 11.31 -5.79
C ARG A 218 -19.55 10.98 -4.62
N LEU A 219 -18.24 10.89 -4.89
CA LEU A 219 -17.21 10.93 -3.86
C LEU A 219 -17.30 12.27 -3.10
N PRO A 220 -17.19 12.26 -1.75
CA PRO A 220 -17.12 13.49 -0.98
C PRO A 220 -15.98 14.40 -1.46
N ALA A 221 -16.33 15.63 -1.82
CA ALA A 221 -15.40 16.72 -2.12
C ALA A 221 -14.80 17.25 -0.81
N GLY A 222 -13.88 16.48 -0.22
CA GLY A 222 -13.12 16.87 0.97
C GLY A 222 -12.03 17.90 0.63
N SER A 223 -11.65 18.71 1.62
CA SER A 223 -10.46 19.57 1.56
C SER A 223 -9.48 19.17 2.66
N ILE A 224 -8.26 18.77 2.29
CA ILE A 224 -7.26 18.28 3.24
C ILE A 224 -6.29 19.42 3.57
N LYS A 225 -6.23 19.80 4.85
CA LYS A 225 -5.14 20.61 5.37
C LYS A 225 -3.98 19.69 5.74
N LEU A 226 -3.01 19.55 4.83
CA LEU A 226 -1.81 18.75 5.07
C LEU A 226 -0.91 19.45 6.10
N SER A 227 -1.12 19.13 7.37
CA SER A 227 -0.18 19.45 8.46
C SER A 227 0.56 18.18 8.84
N THR A 228 1.63 17.89 8.10
CA THR A 228 2.47 16.68 8.24
C THR A 228 3.24 16.62 9.56
N SER A 229 3.27 17.72 10.33
CA SER A 229 3.89 17.78 11.66
C SER A 229 2.96 17.38 12.80
N LEU A 230 1.69 17.06 12.54
CA LEU A 230 0.76 16.61 13.57
C LEU A 230 0.88 15.09 13.77
N PHE A 231 1.43 14.68 14.92
CA PHE A 231 1.14 13.35 15.44
C PHE A 231 -0.39 13.17 15.55
N GLY A 232 -0.89 12.00 15.17
CA GLY A 232 -2.30 11.67 15.36
C GLY A 232 -2.69 11.71 16.83
N SER A 233 -3.99 11.88 17.10
CA SER A 233 -4.44 12.01 18.48
C SER A 233 -4.11 10.75 19.30
N SER A 234 -3.54 10.96 20.51
CA SER A 234 -3.17 9.87 21.41
C SER A 234 -4.35 8.93 21.67
N LEU A 235 -4.04 7.63 21.67
CA LEU A 235 -4.99 6.53 21.82
C LEU A 235 -4.93 6.02 23.26
N SER A 236 -5.97 6.28 24.04
CA SER A 236 -6.05 5.90 25.46
C SER A 236 -6.58 4.49 25.72
N LYS A 237 -7.20 3.85 24.72
CA LYS A 237 -7.78 2.50 24.84
C LYS A 237 -6.87 1.50 24.12
N SER A 238 -6.14 0.70 24.89
CA SER A 238 -5.29 -0.41 24.42
C SER A 238 -5.77 -1.73 25.05
N THR A 239 -5.46 -2.86 24.42
CA THR A 239 -5.66 -4.21 24.99
C THR A 239 -4.78 -4.51 26.20
N MET A 240 -3.76 -3.69 26.45
CA MET A 240 -2.85 -3.79 27.60
C MET A 240 -2.65 -2.41 28.22
N THR A 241 -2.53 -2.35 29.54
CA THR A 241 -2.01 -1.16 30.22
C THR A 241 -0.52 -0.97 29.94
N ARG A 242 -0.01 0.25 30.16
CA ARG A 242 1.41 0.57 30.04
C ARG A 242 2.27 -0.33 30.93
N GLU A 243 1.80 -0.60 32.14
CA GLU A 243 2.48 -1.42 33.14
C GLU A 243 2.51 -2.90 32.73
N GLU A 244 1.43 -3.42 32.13
CA GLU A 244 1.36 -4.78 31.59
C GLU A 244 2.27 -4.98 30.39
N TYR A 245 2.26 -4.05 29.42
CA TYR A 245 3.17 -4.15 28.27
C TYR A 245 4.63 -4.03 28.70
N GLN A 246 4.97 -3.09 29.58
CA GLN A 246 6.32 -2.99 30.15
C GLN A 246 6.75 -4.22 30.96
N LYS A 247 5.80 -4.93 31.60
CA LYS A 247 6.06 -6.21 32.25
C LYS A 247 6.32 -7.31 31.21
N ALA A 248 5.55 -7.37 30.13
CA ALA A 248 5.78 -8.30 29.03
C ALA A 248 7.15 -8.09 28.37
N VAL A 249 7.57 -6.84 28.15
CA VAL A 249 8.93 -6.51 27.66
C VAL A 249 10.01 -7.01 28.63
N ARG A 250 9.85 -6.81 29.95
CA ARG A 250 10.82 -7.33 30.94
C ARG A 250 10.92 -8.85 30.93
N LEU A 251 9.79 -9.57 30.86
CA LEU A 251 9.78 -11.04 30.74
C LEU A 251 10.41 -11.52 29.42
N ALA A 252 10.14 -10.84 28.30
CA ALA A 252 10.82 -11.10 27.03
C ALA A 252 12.35 -10.95 27.16
N LYS A 253 12.83 -9.92 27.85
CA LYS A 253 14.27 -9.72 28.12
C LYS A 253 14.86 -10.82 29.01
N GLU A 254 14.12 -11.34 29.98
CA GLU A 254 14.55 -12.49 30.79
C GLU A 254 14.76 -13.73 29.91
N HIS A 255 13.86 -14.03 28.97
CA HIS A 255 14.03 -15.10 27.98
C HIS A 255 15.22 -14.87 27.03
N ILE A 256 15.49 -13.62 26.63
CA ILE A 256 16.66 -13.29 25.81
C ILE A 256 17.97 -13.53 26.59
N LEU A 257 18.03 -13.10 27.85
CA LEU A 257 19.21 -13.31 28.71
C LEU A 257 19.41 -14.78 29.08
N ALA A 258 18.34 -15.58 29.13
CA ALA A 258 18.40 -17.03 29.29
C ALA A 258 18.86 -17.78 28.01
N GLY A 259 18.85 -17.11 26.85
CA GLY A 259 19.21 -17.70 25.55
C GLY A 259 18.08 -18.49 24.87
N ASP A 260 16.82 -18.33 25.30
CA ASP A 260 15.66 -18.95 24.63
C ASP A 260 15.41 -18.33 23.24
N ILE A 261 15.69 -17.03 23.11
CA ILE A 261 15.49 -16.19 21.93
C ILE A 261 16.58 -15.11 21.84
N PHE A 262 16.85 -14.61 20.64
CA PHE A 262 17.68 -13.42 20.40
C PHE A 262 16.83 -12.14 20.33
N GLN A 263 15.61 -12.26 19.76
CA GLN A 263 14.64 -11.17 19.61
C GLN A 263 13.22 -11.74 19.65
N ILE A 264 12.28 -10.93 20.12
CA ILE A 264 10.83 -11.15 20.03
C ILE A 264 10.14 -9.82 19.72
N VAL A 265 9.13 -9.83 18.86
CA VAL A 265 8.38 -8.62 18.51
C VAL A 265 7.05 -8.66 19.25
N LEU A 266 6.89 -7.84 20.28
CA LEU A 266 5.67 -7.75 21.09
C LEU A 266 4.78 -6.60 20.62
N SER A 267 3.48 -6.84 20.56
CA SER A 267 2.48 -5.90 20.06
C SER A 267 1.31 -5.70 21.03
N GLN A 268 0.63 -4.57 20.87
CA GLN A 268 -0.60 -4.23 21.57
C GLN A 268 -1.57 -3.56 20.59
N ARG A 269 -2.87 -3.74 20.81
CA ARG A 269 -3.91 -3.24 19.92
C ARG A 269 -4.65 -2.08 20.56
N PHE A 270 -4.65 -0.95 19.87
CA PHE A 270 -5.37 0.25 20.24
C PHE A 270 -6.72 0.32 19.52
N GLU A 271 -7.68 0.99 20.13
CA GLU A 271 -9.02 1.17 19.58
C GLU A 271 -9.40 2.65 19.48
N ARG A 272 -10.02 3.02 18.36
CA ARG A 272 -10.55 4.36 18.13
C ARG A 272 -11.96 4.31 17.57
N HIS A 273 -12.90 4.92 18.27
CA HIS A 273 -14.24 5.18 17.74
C HIS A 273 -14.18 6.34 16.74
N THR A 274 -14.87 6.21 15.60
CA THR A 274 -14.92 7.26 14.56
C THR A 274 -16.19 7.20 13.73
N PHE A 275 -16.55 8.30 13.08
CA PHE A 275 -17.58 8.35 12.04
C PHE A 275 -16.97 8.41 10.62
N ALA A 276 -15.65 8.34 10.52
CA ALA A 276 -14.93 8.29 9.26
C ALA A 276 -15.18 6.96 8.57
N ASP A 277 -15.66 7.03 7.33
CA ASP A 277 -15.84 5.86 6.50
C ASP A 277 -14.49 5.19 6.20
N PRO A 278 -14.35 3.86 6.29
CA PRO A 278 -13.09 3.17 6.04
C PRO A 278 -12.45 3.52 4.68
N PHE A 279 -13.25 3.75 3.63
CA PHE A 279 -12.73 4.11 2.31
C PHE A 279 -12.23 5.56 2.25
N GLU A 280 -12.83 6.45 3.03
CA GLU A 280 -12.35 7.82 3.16
C GLU A 280 -11.05 7.89 3.99
N VAL A 281 -10.90 7.00 4.99
CA VAL A 281 -9.64 6.80 5.71
C VAL A 281 -8.56 6.25 4.75
N TYR A 282 -8.91 5.33 3.85
CA TYR A 282 -8.00 4.89 2.77
C TYR A 282 -7.59 6.04 1.84
N ARG A 283 -8.54 6.87 1.38
CA ARG A 283 -8.26 8.07 0.56
C ARG A 283 -7.30 9.05 1.27
N ALA A 284 -7.44 9.24 2.58
CA ALA A 284 -6.52 10.06 3.37
C ALA A 284 -5.13 9.42 3.49
N LEU A 285 -5.06 8.13 3.83
CA LEU A 285 -3.82 7.35 3.94
C LEU A 285 -3.00 7.39 2.64
N ARG A 286 -3.66 7.23 1.48
CA ARG A 286 -3.07 7.27 0.13
C ARG A 286 -2.34 8.58 -0.17
N ILE A 287 -2.76 9.68 0.45
CA ILE A 287 -2.18 11.03 0.25
C ILE A 287 -1.04 11.29 1.25
N VAL A 288 -1.20 10.85 2.50
CA VAL A 288 -0.28 11.21 3.60
C VAL A 288 0.95 10.33 3.64
N ASN A 289 0.77 9.01 3.51
CA ASN A 289 1.84 8.04 3.67
C ASN A 289 1.73 6.94 2.60
N PRO A 290 2.01 7.26 1.33
CA PRO A 290 2.06 6.27 0.27
C PRO A 290 3.22 5.29 0.48
N SER A 291 2.92 3.98 0.40
CA SER A 291 3.87 2.88 0.57
C SER A 291 3.77 1.87 -0.59
N PRO A 292 4.74 0.94 -0.76
CA PRO A 292 4.71 -0.11 -1.79
C PRO A 292 3.44 -0.94 -1.84
N TYR A 293 2.76 -1.14 -0.70
CA TYR A 293 1.51 -1.89 -0.62
C TYR A 293 0.43 -1.06 0.06
N MET A 294 -0.31 -0.29 -0.74
CA MET A 294 -1.53 0.36 -0.32
C MET A 294 -2.72 -0.54 -0.64
N THR A 295 -3.62 -0.72 0.33
CA THR A 295 -4.76 -1.62 0.18
C THR A 295 -6.00 -1.09 0.87
N TYR A 296 -7.11 -1.12 0.13
CA TYR A 296 -8.45 -1.21 0.68
C TYR A 296 -8.98 -2.60 0.35
N LEU A 297 -9.22 -3.45 1.35
CA LEU A 297 -9.71 -4.81 1.17
C LEU A 297 -10.93 -5.02 2.07
N GLN A 298 -12.10 -5.21 1.45
CA GLN A 298 -13.30 -5.69 2.13
C GLN A 298 -13.25 -7.22 2.13
N ALA A 299 -13.28 -7.79 3.33
CA ALA A 299 -13.32 -9.23 3.56
C ALA A 299 -14.47 -9.55 4.52
N ARG A 300 -14.86 -10.82 4.66
CA ARG A 300 -15.97 -11.16 5.55
C ARG A 300 -15.65 -10.86 7.00
N GLY A 301 -16.49 -10.03 7.62
CA GLY A 301 -16.37 -9.60 9.01
C GLY A 301 -15.42 -8.41 9.23
N CYS A 302 -14.63 -7.97 8.24
CA CYS A 302 -13.75 -6.80 8.41
C CYS A 302 -13.29 -6.14 7.10
N ILE A 303 -13.01 -4.84 7.19
CA ILE A 303 -12.35 -4.04 6.15
C ILE A 303 -10.93 -3.73 6.61
N LEU A 304 -9.94 -4.02 5.77
CA LEU A 304 -8.53 -3.70 5.96
C LEU A 304 -8.17 -2.44 5.17
N VAL A 305 -7.57 -1.48 5.86
CA VAL A 305 -7.06 -0.22 5.29
C VAL A 305 -5.56 -0.14 5.62
N ALA A 306 -4.71 -0.39 4.63
CA ALA A 306 -3.27 -0.62 4.85
C ALA A 306 -2.37 0.28 3.98
N SER A 307 -1.21 0.65 4.55
CA SER A 307 -0.06 1.22 3.83
C SER A 307 1.22 0.53 4.28
N SER A 308 1.39 -0.73 3.87
CA SER A 308 2.51 -1.56 4.32
C SER A 308 3.79 -1.24 3.55
N PRO A 309 4.95 -1.12 4.25
CA PRO A 309 6.24 -0.96 3.60
C PRO A 309 6.85 -2.29 3.12
N GLU A 310 6.40 -3.44 3.64
CA GLU A 310 7.17 -4.69 3.65
C GLU A 310 6.46 -5.85 2.93
N ILE A 311 7.27 -6.68 2.24
CA ILE A 311 6.81 -7.91 1.57
C ILE A 311 6.82 -9.05 2.60
N LEU A 312 5.72 -9.80 2.72
CA LEU A 312 5.74 -11.08 3.46
C LEU A 312 6.45 -12.13 2.60
N THR A 313 5.91 -12.39 1.41
CA THR A 313 6.58 -13.19 0.38
C THR A 313 6.02 -12.86 -1.01
N ARG A 314 6.89 -12.92 -2.01
CA ARG A 314 6.54 -12.79 -3.42
C ARG A 314 7.11 -13.97 -4.19
N VAL A 315 6.35 -14.50 -5.15
CA VAL A 315 6.81 -15.52 -6.11
C VAL A 315 6.43 -15.03 -7.50
N LYS A 316 7.41 -14.66 -8.33
CA LYS A 316 7.18 -14.26 -9.74
C LYS A 316 8.04 -15.11 -10.66
N LYS A 317 7.43 -15.76 -11.66
CA LYS A 317 8.11 -16.67 -12.60
C LYS A 317 8.98 -17.71 -11.86
N ARG A 318 8.41 -18.32 -10.82
CA ARG A 318 9.07 -19.28 -9.87
C ARG A 318 10.21 -18.73 -9.01
N LYS A 319 10.65 -17.48 -9.16
CA LYS A 319 11.61 -16.84 -8.24
C LYS A 319 10.89 -16.36 -6.99
N ILE A 320 11.29 -16.89 -5.83
CA ILE A 320 10.86 -16.46 -4.51
C ILE A 320 11.62 -15.17 -4.14
N THR A 321 10.98 -14.24 -3.44
CA THR A 321 11.59 -13.03 -2.92
C THR A 321 11.03 -12.72 -1.54
N ASN A 322 11.92 -12.58 -0.57
CA ASN A 322 11.65 -12.01 0.74
C ASN A 322 12.53 -10.76 0.91
N ARG A 323 11.98 -9.71 1.53
CA ARG A 323 12.67 -8.43 1.72
C ARG A 323 12.47 -7.93 3.14
N PRO A 324 13.29 -8.36 4.12
CA PRO A 324 13.24 -7.80 5.46
C PRO A 324 13.62 -6.33 5.41
N LEU A 325 12.91 -5.53 6.21
CA LEU A 325 13.22 -4.13 6.49
C LEU A 325 13.54 -3.98 7.98
N ALA A 326 14.65 -3.31 8.29
CA ALA A 326 15.01 -2.92 9.65
C ALA A 326 15.72 -1.57 9.62
N GLY A 327 15.90 -0.94 10.78
CA GLY A 327 16.37 0.44 10.82
C GLY A 327 15.32 1.43 10.30
N THR A 328 15.04 2.48 11.06
CA THR A 328 14.15 3.55 10.59
C THR A 328 14.75 4.89 11.00
N VAL A 329 15.03 5.74 10.02
CA VAL A 329 15.36 7.14 10.26
C VAL A 329 14.48 8.04 9.40
N ARG A 330 14.15 9.23 9.91
CA ARG A 330 13.41 10.24 9.12
C ARG A 330 14.23 10.66 7.90
N ARG A 331 13.56 11.16 6.86
CA ARG A 331 14.25 11.88 5.78
C ARG A 331 14.90 13.16 6.30
N GLY A 332 16.01 13.55 5.69
CA GLY A 332 16.62 14.87 5.89
C GLY A 332 15.76 15.97 5.26
N LYS A 333 15.87 17.20 5.80
CA LYS A 333 15.26 18.40 5.23
C LYS A 333 16.04 18.94 4.04
N THR A 334 17.32 18.58 3.94
CA THR A 334 18.20 18.84 2.79
C THR A 334 18.85 17.53 2.33
N PRO A 335 19.36 17.44 1.09
CA PRO A 335 20.08 16.25 0.60
C PRO A 335 21.29 15.87 1.46
N GLU A 336 21.99 16.86 2.03
CA GLU A 336 23.16 16.67 2.88
C GLU A 336 22.76 16.09 4.24
N GLU A 337 21.66 16.58 4.83
CA GLU A 337 21.09 15.97 6.05
C GLU A 337 20.59 14.55 5.77
N ASP A 338 19.98 14.29 4.61
CA ASP A 338 19.48 12.97 4.22
C ASP A 338 20.63 11.96 4.07
N TYR A 339 21.73 12.36 3.42
CA TYR A 339 22.94 11.54 3.30
C TYR A 339 23.67 11.36 4.64
N MET A 340 23.66 12.35 5.53
CA MET A 340 24.20 12.20 6.88
C MET A 340 23.39 11.17 7.69
N LEU A 341 22.06 11.24 7.65
CA LEU A 341 21.17 10.30 8.35
C LEU A 341 21.27 8.88 7.78
N GLU A 342 21.43 8.75 6.46
CA GLU A 342 21.74 7.48 5.78
C GLU A 342 23.04 6.85 6.32
N ASN A 343 24.13 7.62 6.34
CA ASN A 343 25.42 7.13 6.84
C ASN A 343 25.36 6.78 8.33
N GLN A 344 24.65 7.57 9.15
CA GLN A 344 24.43 7.24 10.56
C GLN A 344 23.71 5.91 10.72
N LEU A 345 22.64 5.68 9.94
CA LEU A 345 21.88 4.43 10.00
C LEU A 345 22.70 3.20 9.55
N LEU A 346 23.52 3.34 8.50
CA LEU A 346 24.40 2.27 8.00
C LEU A 346 25.63 1.99 8.89
N HIS A 347 25.96 2.87 9.85
CA HIS A 347 27.04 2.66 10.82
C HIS A 347 26.52 2.41 12.25
N ASP A 348 25.20 2.40 12.45
CA ASP A 348 24.59 1.97 13.70
C ASP A 348 24.73 0.45 13.85
N ALA A 349 25.68 0.03 14.69
CA ALA A 349 25.98 -1.37 14.93
C ALA A 349 24.78 -2.18 15.47
N LYS A 350 23.84 -1.56 16.18
CA LYS A 350 22.63 -2.23 16.68
C LYS A 350 21.67 -2.51 15.53
N GLN A 351 21.32 -1.47 14.76
CA GLN A 351 20.41 -1.59 13.62
C GLN A 351 20.97 -2.54 12.56
N CYS A 352 22.28 -2.50 12.34
CA CYS A 352 22.99 -3.40 11.43
C CYS A 352 22.96 -4.86 11.88
N ALA A 353 23.18 -5.14 13.17
CA ALA A 353 23.12 -6.50 13.71
C ALA A 353 21.70 -7.08 13.67
N GLU A 354 20.69 -6.30 14.04
CA GLU A 354 19.28 -6.69 13.93
C GLU A 354 18.91 -7.02 12.47
N HIS A 355 19.29 -6.15 11.53
CA HIS A 355 19.03 -6.35 10.11
C HIS A 355 19.67 -7.63 9.55
N ILE A 356 20.93 -7.93 9.91
CA ILE A 356 21.63 -9.14 9.47
C ILE A 356 20.92 -10.40 9.99
N MET A 357 20.48 -10.41 11.25
CA MET A 357 19.71 -11.53 11.80
C MET A 357 18.39 -11.76 11.05
N LEU A 358 17.70 -10.68 10.66
CA LEU A 358 16.46 -10.76 9.87
C LEU A 358 16.72 -11.25 8.44
N VAL A 359 17.86 -10.89 7.84
CA VAL A 359 18.32 -11.47 6.56
C VAL A 359 18.55 -12.97 6.68
N ASP A 360 19.19 -13.45 7.76
CA ASP A 360 19.40 -14.89 7.97
C ASP A 360 18.09 -15.65 8.24
N LEU A 361 17.11 -15.06 8.93
CA LEU A 361 15.76 -15.62 8.99
C LEU A 361 15.11 -15.72 7.61
N GLY A 362 15.18 -14.66 6.80
CA GLY A 362 14.69 -14.65 5.42
C GLY A 362 15.35 -15.71 4.54
N ARG A 363 16.66 -15.91 4.67
CA ARG A 363 17.43 -16.98 4.01
C ARG A 363 16.95 -18.37 4.42
N ASN A 364 16.68 -18.58 5.71
CA ASN A 364 16.16 -19.85 6.22
C ASN A 364 14.74 -20.14 5.69
N ASP A 365 13.87 -19.13 5.64
CA ASP A 365 12.50 -19.29 5.15
C ASP A 365 12.44 -19.56 3.64
N VAL A 366 13.19 -18.77 2.85
CA VAL A 366 13.34 -19.00 1.39
C VAL A 366 14.00 -20.35 1.13
N GLY A 367 15.00 -20.74 1.92
CA GLY A 367 15.75 -21.99 1.76
C GLY A 367 14.94 -23.26 1.98
N LYS A 368 13.89 -23.25 2.82
CA LYS A 368 12.99 -24.42 3.03
C LYS A 368 12.30 -24.91 1.75
N VAL A 369 12.09 -24.01 0.79
CA VAL A 369 11.25 -24.22 -0.41
C VAL A 369 11.99 -23.98 -1.72
N SER A 370 13.26 -23.59 -1.66
CA SER A 370 14.10 -23.31 -2.83
C SER A 370 14.98 -24.49 -3.24
N LYS A 371 15.39 -24.53 -4.50
CA LYS A 371 16.37 -25.49 -5.01
C LYS A 371 17.71 -25.32 -4.27
N PRO A 372 18.40 -26.41 -3.87
CA PRO A 372 19.71 -26.32 -3.24
C PRO A 372 20.68 -25.47 -4.06
N GLY A 373 21.38 -24.54 -3.41
CA GLY A 373 22.32 -23.63 -4.07
C GLY A 373 21.70 -22.42 -4.77
N SER A 374 20.38 -22.31 -4.90
CA SER A 374 19.72 -21.15 -5.55
C SER A 374 19.44 -19.95 -4.63
N VAL A 375 19.72 -20.07 -3.32
CA VAL A 375 19.38 -19.03 -2.33
C VAL A 375 20.45 -17.95 -2.28
N GLU A 376 20.11 -16.75 -2.71
CA GLU A 376 21.04 -15.62 -2.85
C GLU A 376 20.54 -14.35 -2.14
N VAL A 377 21.46 -13.56 -1.60
CA VAL A 377 21.19 -12.21 -1.09
C VAL A 377 21.60 -11.20 -2.15
N GLU A 378 20.68 -10.89 -3.08
CA GLU A 378 20.96 -10.03 -4.25
C GLU A 378 21.33 -8.59 -3.86
N LYS A 379 20.80 -8.12 -2.74
CA LYS A 379 21.10 -6.81 -2.15
C LYS A 379 21.21 -6.96 -0.65
N LEU A 380 22.33 -6.53 -0.08
CA LEU A 380 22.58 -6.50 1.35
C LEU A 380 22.70 -5.04 1.82
N MET A 381 21.99 -4.70 2.89
CA MET A 381 22.03 -3.41 3.59
C MET A 381 21.90 -2.18 2.67
N ASN A 382 21.04 -2.26 1.66
CA ASN A 382 20.71 -1.15 0.78
C ASN A 382 19.68 -0.23 1.45
N ILE A 383 19.77 1.08 1.23
CA ILE A 383 18.81 2.03 1.79
C ILE A 383 17.62 2.23 0.83
N GLU A 384 16.41 1.98 1.34
CA GLU A 384 15.16 2.30 0.63
C GLU A 384 14.56 3.60 1.20
N ARG A 385 14.44 4.61 0.34
CA ARG A 385 13.90 5.94 0.67
C ARG A 385 12.42 6.01 0.33
N TYR A 386 11.63 6.39 1.33
CA TYR A 386 10.22 6.71 1.21
C TYR A 386 9.99 8.20 1.46
N SER A 387 8.72 8.63 1.47
CA SER A 387 8.35 10.04 1.52
C SER A 387 8.77 10.73 2.83
N HIS A 388 8.72 10.03 3.97
CA HIS A 388 9.00 10.59 5.31
C HIS A 388 10.11 9.88 6.08
N VAL A 389 10.44 8.65 5.69
CA VAL A 389 11.46 7.80 6.34
C VAL A 389 12.33 7.08 5.31
N MET A 390 13.47 6.56 5.73
CA MET A 390 14.26 5.57 5.01
C MET A 390 14.56 4.37 5.91
N HIS A 391 14.73 3.19 5.28
CA HIS A 391 14.93 1.91 5.94
C HIS A 391 16.15 1.17 5.38
N ILE A 392 16.82 0.37 6.21
CA ILE A 392 17.77 -0.65 5.73
C ILE A 392 16.93 -1.79 5.13
N SER A 393 17.26 -2.18 3.92
CA SER A 393 16.58 -3.20 3.13
C SER A 393 17.59 -4.24 2.66
N SER A 394 17.15 -5.48 2.54
CA SER A 394 17.91 -6.52 1.84
C SER A 394 16.97 -7.44 1.09
N THR A 395 17.42 -7.94 -0.06
CA THR A 395 16.59 -8.78 -0.94
C THR A 395 17.18 -10.18 -0.96
N VAL A 396 16.44 -11.11 -0.36
CA VAL A 396 16.77 -12.55 -0.33
C VAL A 396 15.89 -13.24 -1.36
N THR A 397 16.50 -14.05 -2.23
CA THR A 397 15.78 -14.74 -3.30
C THR A 397 16.18 -16.20 -3.41
N GLY A 398 15.37 -16.99 -4.11
CA GLY A 398 15.63 -18.39 -4.39
C GLY A 398 14.73 -18.93 -5.49
N GLU A 399 15.11 -20.04 -6.13
CA GLU A 399 14.28 -20.67 -7.16
C GLU A 399 13.38 -21.74 -6.52
N LEU A 400 12.06 -21.61 -6.63
CA LEU A 400 11.09 -22.54 -6.04
C LEU A 400 11.30 -23.97 -6.57
N LEU A 401 11.33 -24.97 -5.68
CA LEU A 401 11.40 -26.40 -6.02
C LEU A 401 10.28 -26.81 -7.00
N ASP A 402 10.61 -27.60 -8.02
CA ASP A 402 9.72 -27.84 -9.18
C ASP A 402 8.35 -28.44 -8.84
N HIS A 403 8.29 -29.25 -7.78
CA HIS A 403 7.06 -29.87 -7.26
C HIS A 403 6.27 -28.98 -6.27
N LEU A 404 6.79 -27.80 -5.94
CA LEU A 404 6.15 -26.83 -5.03
C LEU A 404 5.50 -25.67 -5.79
N THR A 405 4.54 -25.06 -5.09
CA THR A 405 3.70 -23.95 -5.54
C THR A 405 3.92 -22.70 -4.68
N SER A 406 3.39 -21.56 -5.11
CA SER A 406 3.40 -20.31 -4.31
C SER A 406 2.74 -20.47 -2.94
N TRP A 407 1.71 -21.33 -2.82
CA TRP A 407 1.10 -21.68 -1.53
C TRP A 407 2.10 -22.30 -0.54
N ASP A 408 3.08 -23.07 -1.04
CA ASP A 408 4.10 -23.72 -0.20
C ASP A 408 5.16 -22.70 0.25
N ALA A 409 5.51 -21.75 -0.61
CA ALA A 409 6.34 -20.60 -0.25
C ALA A 409 5.66 -19.69 0.79
N LEU A 410 4.34 -19.52 0.71
CA LEU A 410 3.57 -18.79 1.72
C LEU A 410 3.60 -19.50 3.08
N ARG A 411 3.34 -20.82 3.12
CA ARG A 411 3.46 -21.63 4.34
C ARG A 411 4.84 -21.50 5.01
N ALA A 412 5.91 -21.51 4.23
CA ALA A 412 7.28 -21.40 4.75
C ALA A 412 7.61 -20.01 5.31
N ALA A 413 7.03 -18.95 4.74
CA ALA A 413 7.26 -17.56 5.13
C ALA A 413 6.43 -17.09 6.33
N LEU A 414 5.25 -17.68 6.58
CA LEU A 414 4.32 -17.23 7.62
C LEU A 414 4.80 -17.49 9.07
N PRO A 415 4.67 -16.50 9.98
CA PRO A 415 4.89 -15.06 9.73
C PRO A 415 6.39 -14.78 9.57
N VAL A 416 6.77 -13.64 9.00
CA VAL A 416 8.19 -13.29 8.84
C VAL A 416 8.86 -12.89 10.17
N GLY A 417 10.19 -12.92 10.20
CA GLY A 417 10.99 -12.61 11.39
C GLY A 417 10.75 -11.23 11.99
N THR A 418 10.55 -10.21 11.14
CA THR A 418 10.33 -8.79 11.49
C THR A 418 9.10 -8.53 12.35
N VAL A 419 8.20 -9.50 12.48
CA VAL A 419 6.98 -9.40 13.31
C VAL A 419 6.83 -10.55 14.31
N SER A 420 7.81 -11.45 14.40
CA SER A 420 7.77 -12.60 15.32
C SER A 420 9.00 -12.62 16.22
N GLY A 421 10.16 -12.95 15.66
CA GLY A 421 11.44 -12.96 16.36
C GLY A 421 12.35 -14.10 15.92
N ALA A 422 13.40 -14.34 16.71
CA ALA A 422 14.45 -15.32 16.42
C ALA A 422 14.80 -16.10 17.70
N PRO A 423 14.81 -17.45 17.70
CA PRO A 423 14.27 -18.35 16.68
C PRO A 423 12.74 -18.24 16.55
N LYS A 424 12.25 -18.18 15.30
CA LYS A 424 10.85 -17.85 14.95
C LYS A 424 9.80 -18.57 15.81
N VAL A 425 9.83 -19.90 15.83
CA VAL A 425 8.81 -20.71 16.54
C VAL A 425 8.84 -20.46 18.05
N LYS A 426 10.02 -20.29 18.65
CA LYS A 426 10.14 -20.03 20.09
C LYS A 426 9.66 -18.63 20.47
N ALA A 427 9.95 -17.63 19.63
CA ALA A 427 9.41 -16.29 19.80
C ALA A 427 7.86 -16.30 19.73
N MET A 428 7.27 -17.07 18.81
CA MET A 428 5.81 -17.20 18.72
C MET A 428 5.18 -17.93 19.93
N GLU A 429 5.82 -18.98 20.47
CA GLU A 429 5.39 -19.62 21.73
C GLU A 429 5.35 -18.62 22.90
N LEU A 430 6.25 -17.64 22.92
CA LEU A 430 6.32 -16.58 23.93
C LEU A 430 5.35 -15.43 23.64
N ILE A 431 5.11 -15.06 22.38
CA ILE A 431 4.05 -14.11 21.99
C ILE A 431 2.68 -14.60 22.50
N ASP A 432 2.37 -15.89 22.35
CA ASP A 432 1.12 -16.49 22.84
C ASP A 432 0.98 -16.45 24.38
N GLN A 433 2.08 -16.28 25.13
CA GLN A 433 2.09 -16.16 26.59
C GLN A 433 2.08 -14.70 27.08
N LEU A 434 2.59 -13.78 26.27
CA LEU A 434 2.84 -12.38 26.64
C LEU A 434 1.80 -11.40 26.07
N GLU A 435 1.12 -11.76 24.96
CA GLU A 435 0.02 -10.99 24.39
C GLU A 435 -1.36 -11.49 24.88
N VAL A 436 -2.28 -10.55 25.14
CA VAL A 436 -3.58 -10.85 25.77
C VAL A 436 -4.62 -11.40 24.78
N THR A 437 -4.49 -11.10 23.48
CA THR A 437 -5.51 -11.39 22.45
C THR A 437 -4.88 -11.81 21.13
N ARG A 438 -5.60 -12.60 20.31
CA ARG A 438 -5.11 -13.02 18.98
C ARG A 438 -4.84 -11.80 18.11
N ARG A 439 -3.76 -11.85 17.32
CA ARG A 439 -3.36 -10.76 16.40
C ARG A 439 -4.29 -10.63 15.20
N GLY A 440 -4.92 -11.72 14.75
CA GLY A 440 -5.82 -11.68 13.61
C GLY A 440 -5.10 -11.13 12.37
N PRO A 441 -5.67 -10.17 11.61
CA PRO A 441 -5.00 -9.65 10.42
C PRO A 441 -3.61 -9.03 10.67
N TYR A 442 -3.34 -8.41 11.83
CA TYR A 442 -2.05 -7.76 12.10
C TYR A 442 -0.91 -8.78 12.11
N SER A 443 0.22 -8.46 11.46
CA SER A 443 1.37 -9.37 11.29
C SER A 443 1.08 -10.67 10.49
N GLY A 444 -0.14 -10.81 9.96
CA GLY A 444 -0.44 -11.72 8.86
C GLY A 444 -0.01 -11.13 7.51
N GLY A 445 -0.67 -11.52 6.43
CA GLY A 445 -0.43 -10.94 5.10
C GLY A 445 -1.70 -10.70 4.30
N PHE A 446 -1.64 -9.78 3.34
CA PHE A 446 -2.70 -9.49 2.39
C PHE A 446 -2.13 -9.38 0.97
N GLY A 447 -2.92 -9.73 -0.04
CA GLY A 447 -2.46 -9.69 -1.43
C GLY A 447 -3.16 -10.74 -2.30
N GLY A 448 -2.48 -11.18 -3.36
CA GLY A 448 -3.06 -12.10 -4.34
C GLY A 448 -2.13 -13.20 -4.84
N ILE A 449 -2.75 -14.30 -5.28
CA ILE A 449 -2.16 -15.46 -5.97
C ILE A 449 -2.88 -15.60 -7.30
N SER A 450 -2.20 -15.25 -8.38
CA SER A 450 -2.78 -15.26 -9.73
C SER A 450 -3.09 -16.67 -10.21
N PHE A 451 -4.01 -16.80 -11.17
CA PHE A 451 -4.25 -18.07 -11.87
C PHE A 451 -2.97 -18.72 -12.36
N THR A 452 -2.03 -17.92 -12.88
CA THR A 452 -0.75 -18.39 -13.45
C THR A 452 0.28 -18.87 -12.43
N GLY A 453 -0.05 -18.85 -11.12
CA GLY A 453 0.79 -19.31 -10.02
C GLY A 453 1.66 -18.22 -9.36
N ASP A 454 1.88 -17.08 -10.04
CA ASP A 454 2.60 -15.94 -9.48
C ASP A 454 1.81 -15.33 -8.29
N MET A 455 2.52 -14.90 -7.24
CA MET A 455 2.00 -14.45 -5.95
C MET A 455 2.71 -13.19 -5.46
N ASP A 456 1.97 -12.28 -4.85
CA ASP A 456 2.52 -11.11 -4.14
C ASP A 456 1.70 -10.85 -2.87
N ILE A 457 2.27 -11.14 -1.70
CA ILE A 457 1.65 -10.96 -0.38
C ILE A 457 2.46 -9.94 0.42
N ALA A 458 1.83 -8.81 0.72
CA ALA A 458 2.34 -7.80 1.63
C ALA A 458 2.22 -8.27 3.08
N LEU A 459 3.12 -7.81 3.94
CA LEU A 459 3.00 -8.00 5.38
C LEU A 459 1.93 -7.05 5.94
N ALA A 460 1.07 -7.52 6.83
CA ALA A 460 -0.02 -6.73 7.40
C ALA A 460 0.45 -5.79 8.54
N LEU A 461 1.36 -4.89 8.19
CA LEU A 461 1.82 -3.75 8.98
C LEU A 461 1.10 -2.46 8.56
N ARG A 462 1.16 -1.44 9.42
CA ARG A 462 0.52 -0.12 9.19
C ARG A 462 -0.92 -0.24 8.67
N THR A 463 -1.66 -1.18 9.24
CA THR A 463 -2.99 -1.61 8.81
C THR A 463 -4.01 -1.27 9.88
N ILE A 464 -5.09 -0.61 9.48
CA ILE A 464 -6.28 -0.37 10.30
C ILE A 464 -7.32 -1.44 9.93
N VAL A 465 -7.84 -2.14 10.94
CA VAL A 465 -8.91 -3.13 10.76
C VAL A 465 -10.21 -2.54 11.28
N PHE A 466 -11.24 -2.50 10.44
CA PHE A 466 -12.59 -2.08 10.78
C PHE A 466 -13.49 -3.32 10.78
N PRO A 467 -13.90 -3.87 11.93
CA PRO A 467 -14.87 -4.97 11.96
C PRO A 467 -16.21 -4.52 11.35
N THR A 468 -16.81 -5.36 10.52
CA THR A 468 -18.19 -5.18 9.98
C THR A 468 -19.18 -6.02 10.78
N ALA A 469 -18.77 -7.20 11.23
CA ALA A 469 -19.58 -8.06 12.08
C ALA A 469 -19.60 -7.56 13.54
N MET A 470 -20.79 -7.17 14.00
CA MET A 470 -21.19 -7.04 15.40
C MET A 470 -20.62 -5.86 16.22
N ARG A 471 -21.39 -4.77 16.29
CA ARG A 471 -21.62 -4.05 17.57
C ARG A 471 -23.05 -4.27 18.01
N TYR A 472 -23.23 -4.80 19.21
CA TYR A 472 -24.55 -5.12 19.81
C TYR A 472 -24.85 -4.21 21.01
N ASP A 473 -24.06 -3.15 21.20
CA ASP A 473 -24.08 -2.23 22.35
C ASP A 473 -24.62 -0.83 22.00
N THR A 474 -24.86 -0.50 20.73
CA THR A 474 -25.55 0.73 20.31
C THR A 474 -27.01 0.44 19.92
N MET A 475 -27.94 0.92 20.75
CA MET A 475 -29.37 0.71 20.60
C MET A 475 -29.93 1.37 19.32
N TYR A 476 -30.51 0.58 18.41
CA TYR A 476 -31.06 1.07 17.14
C TYR A 476 -32.20 2.08 17.34
N SER A 477 -32.01 3.30 16.83
CA SER A 477 -33.07 4.31 16.69
C SER A 477 -33.66 4.26 15.28
N TYR A 478 -34.90 3.79 15.15
CA TYR A 478 -35.60 3.67 13.86
C TYR A 478 -36.09 5.00 13.24
N LYS A 479 -35.64 6.16 13.75
CA LYS A 479 -36.20 7.47 13.35
C LYS A 479 -35.49 8.20 12.21
N ASP A 480 -34.23 7.89 11.88
CA ASP A 480 -33.46 8.66 10.90
C ASP A 480 -32.68 7.81 9.89
N LYS A 481 -33.14 7.80 8.62
CA LYS A 481 -32.41 7.25 7.46
C LYS A 481 -31.13 8.02 7.10
N ASN A 482 -30.79 9.08 7.83
CA ASN A 482 -29.61 9.93 7.65
C ASN A 482 -28.57 9.78 8.78
N THR A 483 -28.69 8.78 9.67
CA THR A 483 -27.74 8.60 10.76
C THR A 483 -26.42 7.98 10.27
N ARG A 484 -25.35 8.76 10.39
CA ARG A 484 -23.98 8.38 10.01
C ARG A 484 -23.44 7.34 10.99
N GLN A 485 -23.13 6.14 10.50
CA GLN A 485 -22.72 5.00 11.33
C GLN A 485 -21.38 5.23 12.02
N ASP A 486 -21.25 4.68 13.24
CA ASP A 486 -20.02 4.68 14.02
C ASP A 486 -19.20 3.40 13.82
N TRP A 487 -17.89 3.58 13.70
CA TRP A 487 -16.91 2.56 13.39
C TRP A 487 -15.94 2.39 14.57
N VAL A 488 -15.46 1.16 14.83
CA VAL A 488 -14.18 0.97 15.55
C VAL A 488 -13.08 0.85 14.51
N ALA A 489 -12.08 1.71 14.58
CA ALA A 489 -10.78 1.46 13.98
C ALA A 489 -9.94 0.69 15.01
N HIS A 490 -9.51 -0.52 14.67
CA HIS A 490 -8.52 -1.28 15.43
C HIS A 490 -7.14 -1.02 14.82
N LEU A 491 -6.21 -0.53 15.63
CA LEU A 491 -4.87 -0.11 15.21
C LEU A 491 -3.86 -0.88 16.06
N GLN A 492 -3.22 -1.91 15.48
CA GLN A 492 -2.24 -2.74 16.19
C GLN A 492 -0.82 -2.34 15.80
N ALA A 493 0.04 -2.22 16.81
CA ALA A 493 1.43 -1.85 16.66
C ALA A 493 2.30 -2.65 17.63
N GLY A 494 3.56 -2.87 17.26
CA GLY A 494 4.53 -3.63 18.04
C GLY A 494 5.95 -3.12 17.83
N ALA A 495 6.83 -3.55 18.72
CA ALA A 495 8.22 -3.14 18.79
C ALA A 495 9.15 -4.37 18.97
N GLY A 496 10.38 -4.26 18.47
CA GLY A 496 11.36 -5.34 18.45
C GLY A 496 12.16 -5.37 19.75
N ILE A 497 11.90 -6.37 20.60
CA ILE A 497 12.53 -6.48 21.91
C ILE A 497 13.84 -7.24 21.80
N VAL A 498 14.92 -6.59 22.24
CA VAL A 498 16.29 -7.10 22.30
C VAL A 498 16.86 -6.92 23.73
N ALA A 499 18.05 -7.48 24.00
CA ALA A 499 18.63 -7.50 25.34
C ALA A 499 18.83 -6.10 25.98
N ASP A 500 19.01 -5.05 25.17
CA ASP A 500 19.23 -3.67 25.61
C ASP A 500 17.96 -2.79 25.55
N SER A 501 16.83 -3.29 25.03
CA SER A 501 15.54 -2.54 24.95
C SER A 501 15.09 -1.95 26.28
N ASP A 502 14.66 -0.68 26.31
CA ASP A 502 14.03 -0.08 27.49
C ASP A 502 12.50 -0.21 27.43
N PRO A 503 11.83 -0.82 28.43
CA PRO A 503 10.38 -1.02 28.40
C PRO A 503 9.54 0.24 28.16
N ALA A 504 9.97 1.41 28.63
CA ALA A 504 9.24 2.65 28.45
C ALA A 504 9.34 3.20 27.02
N ASP A 505 10.50 3.04 26.39
CA ASP A 505 10.72 3.42 24.99
C ASP A 505 9.94 2.49 24.05
N GLU A 506 9.98 1.17 24.25
CA GLU A 506 9.24 0.19 23.43
C GLU A 506 7.71 0.39 23.51
N GLN A 507 7.19 0.75 24.69
CA GLN A 507 5.79 1.17 24.86
C GLN A 507 5.47 2.39 24.00
N SER A 508 6.30 3.43 24.09
CA SER A 508 6.05 4.67 23.37
C SER A 508 6.31 4.56 21.87
N GLU A 509 7.13 3.63 21.42
CA GLU A 509 7.21 3.23 20.01
C GLU A 509 5.88 2.63 19.52
N CYS A 510 5.26 1.73 20.29
CA CYS A 510 3.93 1.19 19.96
C CYS A 510 2.85 2.28 19.91
N GLU A 511 2.81 3.15 20.91
CA GLU A 511 1.90 4.31 20.99
C GLU A 511 2.06 5.23 19.74
N ASN A 512 3.31 5.56 19.39
CA ASN A 512 3.62 6.43 18.24
C ASN A 512 3.26 5.78 16.89
N LYS A 513 3.57 4.49 16.70
CA LYS A 513 3.20 3.72 15.50
C LYS A 513 1.68 3.66 15.32
N ALA A 514 0.91 3.48 16.40
CA ALA A 514 -0.55 3.47 16.34
C ALA A 514 -1.15 4.87 16.15
N ALA A 515 -0.59 5.91 16.79
CA ALA A 515 -1.00 7.30 16.60
C ALA A 515 -0.79 7.78 15.15
N ALA A 516 0.27 7.33 14.47
CA ALA A 516 0.50 7.62 13.05
C ALA A 516 -0.62 7.08 12.14
N LEU A 517 -1.22 5.93 12.48
CA LEU A 517 -2.39 5.40 11.77
C LEU A 517 -3.68 6.16 12.14
N ALA A 518 -3.83 6.54 13.41
CA ALA A 518 -4.95 7.33 13.88
C ALA A 518 -5.03 8.70 13.18
N HIS A 519 -3.88 9.27 12.79
CA HIS A 519 -3.81 10.54 12.05
C HIS A 519 -4.63 10.56 10.74
N TYR A 520 -4.73 9.45 10.01
CA TYR A 520 -5.53 9.38 8.78
C TYR A 520 -7.03 9.56 9.07
N VAL A 521 -7.48 9.08 10.24
CA VAL A 521 -8.84 9.28 10.75
C VAL A 521 -9.04 10.73 11.22
N ASP A 522 -8.02 11.35 11.85
CA ASP A 522 -8.05 12.76 12.25
C ASP A 522 -8.18 13.70 11.06
N ILE A 523 -7.44 13.47 9.97
CA ILE A 523 -7.50 14.30 8.75
C ILE A 523 -8.93 14.39 8.22
N TRP A 524 -9.62 13.26 8.07
CA TRP A 524 -10.98 13.27 7.56
C TRP A 524 -11.96 14.02 8.48
N LEU A 525 -11.83 13.82 9.81
CA LEU A 525 -12.65 14.53 10.79
C LEU A 525 -12.41 16.05 10.75
N GLN A 526 -11.17 16.49 10.53
CA GLN A 526 -10.80 17.90 10.37
C GLN A 526 -11.31 18.49 9.05
N SER A 527 -11.15 17.77 7.93
CA SER A 527 -11.70 18.12 6.62
C SER A 527 -13.22 18.33 6.65
N ASN A 528 -13.91 17.63 7.54
CA ASN A 528 -15.36 17.69 7.71
C ASN A 528 -15.80 18.44 8.99
N ALA A 529 -14.91 19.15 9.69
CA ALA A 529 -15.21 19.80 10.98
C ALA A 529 -16.33 20.86 10.95
N ASN A 530 -16.64 21.42 9.78
CA ASN A 530 -17.79 22.31 9.60
C ASN A 530 -19.15 21.57 9.57
N CYS A 531 -19.16 20.24 9.48
CA CYS A 531 -20.36 19.44 9.69
C CYS A 531 -20.78 19.51 11.18
N PRO A 532 -22.04 19.84 11.51
CA PRO A 532 -22.52 19.94 12.90
C PRO A 532 -22.26 18.68 13.74
N LEU A 533 -22.26 17.50 13.12
CA LEU A 533 -22.01 16.21 13.75
C LEU A 533 -20.51 15.89 13.95
N CYS A 534 -19.63 16.49 13.15
CA CYS A 534 -18.18 16.40 13.42
C CYS A 534 -17.81 17.31 14.61
N ARG A 535 -18.52 18.43 14.79
CA ARG A 535 -18.33 19.31 15.96
C ARG A 535 -18.59 18.60 17.28
N SER A 536 -19.62 17.74 17.39
CA SER A 536 -19.89 17.00 18.65
C SER A 536 -18.82 15.97 18.96
N ALA A 537 -18.33 15.23 17.95
CA ALA A 537 -17.22 14.28 18.10
C ALA A 537 -15.90 14.96 18.49
N ILE A 538 -15.64 16.18 17.99
CA ILE A 538 -14.48 17.00 18.34
C ILE A 538 -14.66 17.64 19.73
N SER A 539 -15.86 18.12 20.08
CA SER A 539 -16.15 18.79 21.36
C SER A 539 -16.33 17.86 22.55
N GLY A 540 -16.42 16.54 22.33
CA GLY A 540 -16.42 15.52 23.37
C GLY A 540 -15.08 15.39 24.12
N ARG A 541 -14.02 16.03 23.63
CA ARG A 541 -12.77 16.25 24.37
C ARG A 541 -12.77 17.66 24.96
N ASN A 542 -12.27 17.80 26.19
CA ASN A 542 -12.26 19.05 26.96
C ASN A 542 -11.86 20.26 26.12
N ARG A 543 -12.70 21.31 26.16
CA ARG A 543 -12.57 22.56 25.39
C ARG A 543 -11.36 23.44 25.78
N TYR A 544 -10.42 22.90 26.56
CA TYR A 544 -9.27 23.58 27.17
C TYR A 544 -7.90 23.23 26.56
N GLN A 545 -7.82 22.34 25.55
CA GLN A 545 -6.55 21.91 24.95
C GLN A 545 -6.29 22.40 23.51
N LEU A 546 -7.29 22.93 22.81
CA LEU A 546 -7.11 23.41 21.42
C LEU A 546 -6.49 24.81 21.35
N ASP A 547 -6.77 25.70 22.31
CA ASP A 547 -6.30 27.09 22.30
C ASP A 547 -4.79 27.26 22.57
N ARG A 548 -4.08 26.19 22.95
CA ARG A 548 -2.61 26.18 23.10
C ARG A 548 -1.83 25.81 21.83
N ILE A 549 -2.51 25.48 20.73
CA ILE A 549 -1.86 25.08 19.47
C ILE A 549 -1.60 26.29 18.54
N VAL A 550 -2.08 27.49 18.91
CA VAL A 550 -2.00 28.71 18.06
C VAL A 550 -1.31 29.89 18.76
N ALA A 551 -0.06 29.70 19.20
CA ALA A 551 0.88 30.81 19.48
C ALA A 551 2.34 30.30 19.60
N PRO A 552 3.31 30.84 18.83
CA PRO A 552 4.73 30.66 19.12
C PRO A 552 5.21 31.67 20.18
N ASN A 553 5.86 31.16 21.23
CA ASN A 553 6.69 31.84 22.24
C ASN A 553 6.71 33.38 22.31
N SER A 554 6.20 33.93 23.41
CA SER A 554 6.70 35.17 24.02
C SER A 554 6.81 35.01 25.55
N SER A 555 7.88 35.52 26.14
CA SER A 555 8.26 35.39 27.56
C SER A 555 7.39 36.25 28.51
N PRO A 556 7.35 35.95 29.82
CA PRO A 556 6.30 36.45 30.72
C PRO A 556 6.55 37.85 31.29
N GLN A 557 5.47 38.62 31.47
CA GLN A 557 5.35 39.71 32.45
C GLN A 557 3.96 39.68 33.10
N ASP A 558 3.89 40.27 34.30
CA ASP A 558 2.89 40.07 35.35
C ASP A 558 1.52 40.80 35.15
N PRO A 559 0.48 40.53 35.98
CA PRO A 559 -0.92 40.50 35.52
C PRO A 559 -1.81 41.68 35.94
N LEU A 560 -3.12 41.52 35.62
CA LEU A 560 -4.35 42.20 36.09
C LEU A 560 -4.97 43.24 35.13
N PRO A 561 -6.30 43.47 35.20
CA PRO A 561 -7.40 42.53 35.46
C PRO A 561 -8.54 42.66 34.42
N PHE A 562 -9.71 42.12 34.75
CA PHE A 562 -11.06 42.31 34.18
C PHE A 562 -11.71 41.10 33.49
N SER A 563 -12.89 40.77 34.02
CA SER A 563 -13.83 39.74 33.63
C SER A 563 -15.09 40.35 33.03
N ILE A 564 -15.73 39.68 32.06
CA ILE A 564 -17.17 39.74 31.68
C ILE A 564 -17.34 38.63 30.61
N VAL A 565 -18.06 37.53 30.86
CA VAL A 565 -19.53 37.36 30.76
C VAL A 565 -20.03 37.67 29.34
N GLY A 566 -20.41 36.63 28.59
CA GLY A 566 -20.83 36.76 27.19
C GLY A 566 -22.35 36.81 26.96
N SER A 567 -22.74 37.04 25.71
CA SER A 567 -24.09 36.80 25.18
C SER A 567 -24.04 36.59 23.65
N GLU A 568 -25.17 36.19 23.07
CA GLU A 568 -25.32 35.55 21.75
C GLU A 568 -25.45 36.51 20.54
N GLU A 569 -25.59 35.89 19.35
CA GLU A 569 -26.05 36.40 18.04
C GLU A 569 -25.12 37.28 17.17
N ASP A 570 -24.45 36.58 16.24
CA ASP A 570 -24.57 36.70 14.78
C ASP A 570 -24.44 38.06 14.04
N PHE A 571 -23.44 38.07 13.14
CA PHE A 571 -23.17 38.97 12.01
C PHE A 571 -22.83 40.45 12.25
N VAL A 572 -21.55 40.78 12.00
CA VAL A 572 -21.13 42.10 11.50
C VAL A 572 -20.18 41.92 10.30
N VAL A 573 -20.48 42.65 9.21
CA VAL A 573 -19.62 42.86 8.04
C VAL A 573 -18.97 44.25 8.16
N ILE A 574 -17.64 44.32 8.13
CA ILE A 574 -16.83 45.52 7.81
C ILE A 574 -15.53 44.97 7.18
N GLU A 575 -15.19 45.14 5.90
CA GLU A 575 -14.98 46.36 5.08
C GLU A 575 -13.64 47.08 5.38
N LEU A 576 -12.90 47.39 4.31
CA LEU A 576 -11.55 47.97 4.40
C LEU A 576 -11.63 49.50 4.46
N ASN A 577 -11.24 50.10 5.58
CA ASN A 577 -10.97 51.54 5.62
C ASN A 577 -9.48 51.83 5.39
N ARG A 578 -9.14 52.29 4.19
CA ARG A 578 -8.00 53.20 4.01
C ARG A 578 -8.43 54.58 4.49
N GLN A 579 -7.55 55.27 5.21
CA GLN A 579 -7.68 56.72 5.37
C GLN A 579 -7.52 57.39 4.00
N GLN A 580 -8.49 58.21 3.63
CA GLN A 580 -8.24 59.49 2.96
C GLN A 580 -9.44 60.41 3.20
N GLU A 581 -9.17 61.62 3.68
CA GLU A 581 -10.18 62.67 3.73
C GLU A 581 -10.41 63.27 2.33
N ILE A 582 -11.67 63.55 2.01
CA ILE A 582 -12.22 64.85 1.54
C ILE A 582 -13.38 64.65 0.54
N SER A 583 -14.54 65.17 0.93
CA SER A 583 -15.71 65.53 0.10
C SER A 583 -16.50 64.41 -0.62
N GLY A 584 -17.85 64.56 -0.66
CA GLY A 584 -18.73 63.68 -1.44
C GLY A 584 -20.12 63.48 -0.83
N SER A 585 -20.99 64.47 -0.98
CA SER A 585 -22.35 64.48 -0.39
C SER A 585 -23.36 63.48 -1.01
N SER A 586 -24.31 63.05 -0.17
CA SER A 586 -25.75 62.81 -0.50
C SER A 586 -26.27 61.44 -1.00
N ARG A 587 -26.88 60.72 -0.04
CA ARG A 587 -28.31 60.34 0.04
C ARG A 587 -28.95 59.27 -0.89
N ASN A 588 -29.57 58.31 -0.18
CA ASN A 588 -30.93 57.75 -0.33
C ASN A 588 -31.17 56.37 -1.01
N LEU A 589 -31.59 55.45 -0.12
CA LEU A 589 -32.42 54.24 -0.26
C LEU A 589 -33.51 54.23 -1.37
N VAL A 590 -33.93 53.02 -1.81
CA VAL A 590 -35.26 52.40 -1.48
C VAL A 590 -35.48 50.99 -2.10
N GLN A 591 -35.85 50.04 -1.23
CA GLN A 591 -36.74 48.84 -1.32
C GLN A 591 -36.94 47.95 -2.59
N SER A 592 -36.62 46.66 -2.39
CA SER A 592 -37.52 45.46 -2.41
C SER A 592 -38.00 44.72 -3.69
N ASN A 593 -38.07 43.39 -3.51
CA ASN A 593 -39.09 42.41 -3.96
C ASN A 593 -39.14 41.81 -5.39
N ARG A 594 -38.72 40.52 -5.43
CA ARG A 594 -39.44 39.32 -5.93
C ARG A 594 -39.71 39.05 -7.43
N THR A 595 -39.62 37.73 -7.71
CA THR A 595 -40.35 36.87 -8.68
C THR A 595 -39.81 36.59 -10.10
N HIS A 596 -40.22 35.40 -10.58
CA HIS A 596 -39.70 34.65 -11.74
C HIS A 596 -39.95 35.29 -13.12
N SER A 597 -39.13 34.97 -14.13
CA SER A 597 -39.47 33.91 -15.13
C SER A 597 -38.61 33.87 -16.41
N SER A 598 -38.26 32.63 -16.82
CA SER A 598 -38.30 32.08 -18.19
C SER A 598 -37.53 32.68 -19.40
N ARG A 599 -37.20 31.74 -20.34
CA ARG A 599 -36.74 31.89 -21.75
C ARG A 599 -35.23 32.20 -21.92
N LYS A 600 -34.43 31.27 -22.47
CA LYS A 600 -34.26 30.92 -23.91
C LYS A 600 -33.73 32.10 -24.75
N VAL A 601 -32.49 31.99 -25.26
CA VAL A 601 -32.16 31.75 -26.68
C VAL A 601 -30.63 31.62 -26.86
N SER A 602 -30.23 30.85 -27.86
CA SER A 602 -28.88 30.56 -28.38
C SER A 602 -28.04 31.79 -28.75
N TYR A 603 -26.70 31.65 -28.84
CA TYR A 603 -25.98 31.73 -30.14
C TYR A 603 -24.44 31.55 -30.10
N LEU A 604 -23.92 30.98 -31.21
CA LEU A 604 -22.63 31.21 -31.91
C LEU A 604 -21.28 31.11 -31.18
N GLY A 605 -20.31 30.51 -31.89
CA GLY A 605 -18.89 30.46 -31.50
C GLY A 605 -18.01 31.46 -32.27
N GLY A 606 -16.75 31.54 -31.83
CA GLY A 606 -15.66 32.31 -32.44
C GLY A 606 -14.33 31.98 -31.74
N PRO A 607 -13.18 32.02 -32.43
CA PRO A 607 -11.92 31.47 -31.91
C PRO A 607 -11.14 32.46 -31.02
N PHE A 608 -10.40 31.94 -30.03
CA PHE A 608 -9.44 32.72 -29.24
C PHE A 608 -8.05 32.69 -29.87
N THR A 609 -7.47 33.88 -30.07
CA THR A 609 -6.10 34.06 -30.57
C THR A 609 -5.18 34.38 -29.38
N LEU A 610 -4.05 33.68 -29.24
CA LEU A 610 -3.03 34.01 -28.25
C LEU A 610 -2.24 35.26 -28.69
N ARG A 611 -2.09 36.24 -27.79
CA ARG A 611 -1.11 37.34 -27.90
C ARG A 611 0.08 37.06 -27.00
N LEU A 612 1.28 37.10 -27.57
CA LEU A 612 2.52 37.32 -26.85
C LEU A 612 2.61 38.80 -26.46
N LEU A 613 3.03 39.08 -25.23
CA LEU A 613 3.51 40.39 -24.81
C LEU A 613 4.88 40.19 -24.16
N SER A 614 5.90 40.75 -24.83
CA SER A 614 7.20 41.05 -24.25
C SER A 614 7.09 42.31 -23.40
N ASP A 615 7.76 42.36 -22.24
CA ASP A 615 8.25 43.63 -21.71
C ASP A 615 9.55 43.43 -20.94
N VAL A 616 10.43 44.42 -21.09
CA VAL A 616 11.76 44.52 -20.48
C VAL A 616 11.69 45.58 -19.38
N HIS A 617 12.32 45.35 -18.23
CA HIS A 617 12.67 46.46 -17.34
C HIS A 617 14.02 46.28 -16.65
N GLU A 618 14.76 47.37 -16.60
CA GLU A 618 16.11 47.52 -16.06
C GLU A 618 16.13 47.60 -14.52
N LEU A 619 17.30 47.35 -13.92
CA LEU A 619 17.59 47.64 -12.51
C LEU A 619 18.88 48.48 -12.38
N PRO A 620 18.95 49.42 -11.40
CA PRO A 620 19.98 50.44 -11.36
C PRO A 620 21.29 50.02 -10.66
N SER A 621 22.31 50.86 -10.85
CA SER A 621 23.73 50.62 -10.51
C SER A 621 24.20 51.09 -9.13
N THR A 622 25.46 50.73 -8.79
CA THR A 622 26.31 51.14 -7.63
C THR A 622 26.07 50.32 -6.34
N THR A 623 27.09 49.88 -5.55
CA THR A 623 28.52 50.27 -5.48
C THR A 623 29.48 49.08 -5.26
N THR A 624 30.69 49.22 -5.80
CA THR A 624 31.95 48.47 -5.68
C THR A 624 32.29 47.79 -4.34
N HIS A 625 32.83 46.56 -4.38
CA HIS A 625 34.07 46.20 -3.65
C HIS A 625 34.92 45.18 -4.44
N ARG A 626 36.22 45.11 -4.12
CA ARG A 626 37.29 44.64 -5.03
C ARG A 626 37.44 43.12 -5.17
N LEU A 627 37.80 42.73 -6.39
CA LEU A 627 38.40 41.44 -6.73
C LEU A 627 39.75 41.21 -6.03
N LEU A 628 40.01 39.95 -5.64
CA LEU A 628 41.34 39.34 -5.67
C LEU A 628 41.26 38.05 -6.52
N LEU A 629 41.56 38.22 -7.81
CA LEU A 629 41.98 37.17 -8.75
C LEU A 629 43.44 36.76 -8.40
N ARG A 630 44.04 35.61 -8.74
CA ARG A 630 43.95 34.55 -9.80
C ARG A 630 45.01 33.46 -9.39
N PRO A 631 45.43 32.45 -10.19
CA PRO A 631 44.89 31.73 -11.37
C PRO A 631 44.76 30.19 -11.08
N LEU A 632 44.59 29.21 -11.99
CA LEU A 632 43.76 29.00 -13.20
C LEU A 632 43.64 27.46 -13.46
N GLN A 633 42.50 27.01 -14.03
CA GLN A 633 42.31 25.92 -15.03
C GLN A 633 42.98 24.52 -14.89
N LEU A 634 42.18 23.42 -14.95
CA LEU A 634 41.82 22.72 -16.21
C LEU A 634 41.01 21.40 -16.00
N HIS A 635 39.68 21.43 -16.12
CA HIS A 635 38.80 20.43 -16.78
C HIS A 635 37.31 20.78 -16.57
N TRP A 636 36.41 20.11 -17.30
CA TRP A 636 34.94 20.30 -17.30
C TRP A 636 34.39 21.53 -18.03
N LEU A 637 34.66 21.59 -19.34
CA LEU A 637 33.74 22.23 -20.29
C LEU A 637 33.75 21.49 -21.65
N LEU A 638 33.45 20.20 -21.64
CA LEU A 638 33.45 19.37 -22.87
C LEU A 638 32.59 18.09 -22.74
N LEU A 639 31.34 18.19 -22.29
CA LEU A 639 30.34 17.11 -22.49
C LEU A 639 28.87 17.56 -22.58
N ASP A 640 28.59 18.84 -22.84
CA ASP A 640 27.21 19.38 -22.96
C ASP A 640 26.90 19.98 -24.35
N LEU A 641 27.67 19.57 -25.36
CA LEU A 641 27.50 19.97 -26.77
C LEU A 641 27.42 18.73 -27.68
N LYS A 642 26.52 17.80 -27.32
CA LYS A 642 26.12 16.65 -28.16
C LYS A 642 24.85 15.96 -27.63
N LEU A 643 23.70 16.64 -27.58
CA LEU A 643 22.38 15.99 -27.46
C LEU A 643 21.16 16.88 -27.83
N THR A 644 21.37 17.97 -28.56
CA THR A 644 20.29 18.85 -29.09
C THR A 644 20.40 19.04 -30.61
N ALA A 645 20.33 17.93 -31.32
CA ALA A 645 20.04 17.88 -32.76
C ALA A 645 19.27 16.59 -33.08
N ASN A 646 18.32 16.68 -34.01
CA ASN A 646 17.47 15.60 -34.54
C ASN A 646 16.34 15.09 -33.62
N ALA A 647 15.30 15.92 -33.51
CA ALA A 647 13.93 15.43 -33.66
C ALA A 647 13.37 15.95 -35.00
N ILE A 648 12.36 15.26 -35.56
CA ILE A 648 11.69 15.52 -36.86
C ILE A 648 12.48 15.02 -38.09
N ASP A 649 12.07 13.89 -38.66
CA ASP A 649 11.21 13.91 -39.87
C ASP A 649 10.38 12.61 -40.05
N MET A 650 9.44 12.61 -40.98
CA MET A 650 8.30 11.69 -41.08
C MET A 650 8.45 10.51 -42.08
N SER A 651 7.55 9.54 -41.92
CA SER A 651 7.19 8.41 -42.82
C SER A 651 7.34 8.59 -44.35
N PHE A 652 7.80 7.55 -45.07
CA PHE A 652 7.00 6.81 -46.10
C PHE A 652 7.73 5.60 -46.75
N SER A 653 6.94 4.63 -47.25
CA SER A 653 7.16 3.64 -48.35
C SER A 653 8.45 2.80 -48.54
N SER A 654 8.30 1.50 -48.30
CA SER A 654 8.55 0.31 -49.18
C SER A 654 9.36 0.35 -50.51
N PHE A 655 9.96 -0.83 -50.79
CA PHE A 655 10.45 -1.45 -52.06
C PHE A 655 11.96 -1.42 -52.42
N PHE A 656 12.38 -2.51 -53.09
CA PHE A 656 13.74 -2.92 -53.57
C PHE A 656 14.75 -3.30 -52.45
N ASN A 657 15.29 -4.52 -52.32
CA ASN A 657 15.54 -5.72 -53.15
C ASN A 657 16.88 -5.74 -53.93
N THR A 658 17.55 -6.91 -53.85
CA THR A 658 18.69 -7.46 -54.64
C THR A 658 20.12 -6.89 -54.53
N ASP A 659 20.99 -7.76 -53.99
CA ASP A 659 22.30 -8.25 -54.50
C ASP A 659 23.56 -7.37 -54.60
N TYR A 660 24.65 -7.87 -53.97
CA TYR A 660 25.91 -8.37 -54.59
C TYR A 660 26.83 -8.88 -53.43
N LEU A 661 26.91 -10.19 -53.13
CA LEU A 661 27.77 -11.26 -53.69
C LEU A 661 29.25 -11.30 -53.24
N ASN A 662 29.61 -12.43 -52.60
CA ASN A 662 30.95 -13.01 -52.37
C ASN A 662 31.90 -12.25 -51.41
N VAL A 663 32.73 -12.90 -50.56
CA VAL A 663 33.48 -14.17 -50.74
C VAL A 663 33.50 -15.05 -49.45
N PHE A 664 33.37 -16.37 -49.65
CA PHE A 664 33.99 -17.54 -48.96
C PHE A 664 35.01 -17.29 -47.82
N GLN A 665 35.24 -18.19 -46.83
CA GLN A 665 34.55 -19.37 -46.27
C GLN A 665 35.46 -19.90 -45.13
N THR A 666 34.92 -20.50 -44.06
CA THR A 666 35.59 -21.51 -43.18
C THR A 666 36.89 -21.09 -42.43
N SER A 667 37.30 -21.67 -41.30
CA SER A 667 36.85 -22.85 -40.56
C SER A 667 37.13 -22.69 -39.05
N SER A 668 36.35 -23.38 -38.23
CA SER A 668 36.60 -23.67 -36.82
C SER A 668 37.72 -24.69 -36.63
N PHE A 669 38.46 -24.66 -35.50
CA PHE A 669 38.73 -25.88 -34.73
C PHE A 669 39.07 -25.58 -33.25
N SER A 670 38.58 -26.45 -32.38
CA SER A 670 38.85 -26.53 -30.94
C SER A 670 40.06 -27.42 -30.64
N LEU A 671 40.67 -27.27 -29.46
CA LEU A 671 41.34 -28.36 -28.73
C LEU A 671 41.63 -27.96 -27.27
N SER A 672 41.64 -28.96 -26.40
CA SER A 672 42.02 -28.96 -24.98
C SER A 672 42.77 -30.29 -24.71
N PRO A 673 43.15 -30.62 -23.46
CA PRO A 673 44.06 -29.96 -22.51
C PRO A 673 45.34 -30.80 -22.28
N GLU A 674 46.37 -30.31 -21.54
CA GLU A 674 47.17 -31.14 -20.59
C GLU A 674 48.26 -30.38 -19.78
N GLU A 675 48.40 -30.83 -18.52
CA GLU A 675 49.53 -30.91 -17.57
C GLU A 675 50.67 -29.85 -17.31
N SER A 676 50.76 -29.51 -16.01
CA SER A 676 51.96 -29.55 -15.13
C SER A 676 52.80 -28.29 -14.78
N VAL A 677 52.60 -27.83 -13.54
CA VAL A 677 53.58 -27.45 -12.49
C VAL A 677 54.92 -26.80 -12.88
N THR A 678 55.12 -25.53 -12.46
CA THR A 678 56.23 -25.16 -11.55
C THR A 678 56.04 -23.78 -10.88
N SER A 679 56.77 -23.57 -9.78
CA SER A 679 56.69 -22.45 -8.85
C SER A 679 57.02 -21.06 -9.41
N GLY A 680 56.24 -20.04 -9.04
CA GLY A 680 56.56 -18.62 -9.23
C GLY A 680 55.84 -17.73 -8.22
N SER A 681 56.61 -17.05 -7.36
CA SER A 681 56.10 -16.22 -6.26
C SER A 681 55.36 -14.96 -6.71
N VAL A 682 54.14 -14.73 -6.20
CA VAL A 682 53.41 -13.45 -6.35
C VAL A 682 53.42 -12.69 -5.02
N THR A 683 53.94 -11.46 -5.06
CA THR A 683 54.10 -10.59 -3.89
C THR A 683 52.79 -9.89 -3.55
N VAL A 684 52.38 -9.96 -2.28
CA VAL A 684 51.26 -9.18 -1.73
C VAL A 684 51.68 -7.72 -1.56
N ILE A 685 50.98 -6.80 -2.20
CA ILE A 685 51.03 -5.37 -1.85
C ILE A 685 49.66 -4.96 -1.30
N ARG A 686 49.54 -5.00 0.03
CA ARG A 686 48.53 -4.27 0.78
C ARG A 686 48.86 -2.77 0.69
N ARG A 687 47.88 -1.91 0.42
CA ARG A 687 47.96 -0.51 0.83
C ARG A 687 46.65 -0.07 1.49
N VAL A 688 46.76 0.05 2.81
CA VAL A 688 45.90 0.81 3.73
C VAL A 688 46.20 2.30 3.44
N LEU A 689 45.28 3.27 3.49
CA LEU A 689 44.00 3.42 4.20
C LEU A 689 42.79 3.49 3.26
#